data_AF-A0AAJ2JXB2-F1
#
_entry.id   AF-A0AAJ2JXB2-F1
#
_cell.length_a   1.000
_cell.length_b   1.000
_cell.length_c   1.000
_cell.angle_alpha   90.00
_cell.angle_beta   90.00
_cell.angle_gamma   90.00
#
_symmetry.space_group_name_H-M   'P 1'
#
loop_
_entity.id
_entity.type
_entity.pdbx_description
1 polymer ?
#
loop_
_entity_poly.entity_id
_entity_poly.type
_entity_poly.pdbx_seq_one_letter_code
_entity_poly.pdbx_strand_id
1 'polypeptide(L)'
;MITNKMLKKSLSALLSIVLLLSLVQPQVIRAASGQGNTQLNNMIEHTVQYYKDYYNDASNQDAVSDSWWELVALWSAGQDLHDGTWRLPKWETKEPRLRPNAGGTDHIRYIYGLLALGKNPAHAWETNRNLWAELAAQQDPATGAIGGVNKHIWAMIALSAGEKLGQDMGSWNAASKQKALDYLLKAQYADGGYGLSATGSSGDTDITGMALLALGQYQGQSAVDAAIERAKELLKKRQLDNGGFDSVGTWGSGDNSNSLSTSVSGLVAAGDDVLSAKWKEPNGTVIDAYERFQQNDGSFKWKLTDSSANRMATEQALVALLDIKHGKSVWSRLAEVKLPPDQSQTNGRTVLVGEHQTSVTEGTYLDPLSSSKVTLEFLKDELPHVISVTSSTYLEIAPKTVVISTWDKRLELPHSLGISNDNLLTKVNEGLSLVNKETTGIDLRLKVGGDQEIRFNQHVTLILKGQGDKEAGFINENGIFTSIPKYDNSSERNEEVYSYALNGDLIVKTNHFTEFVTYISKIKETGNGNGGGVVPPVTNTITLSVEKRTIGKGDIIAPVRVELQDGDTAYTAFERIAEKRGISIESTGSGANLYIQAIDGLAEFDNGSLSGWMYSVNGKFPNYSAGIYNLKNGDVLRWQYTTNLGEDVGNKFDGNKETPGKPGLPVHPGGAGTGGGALTPKQVEESAKLKSLIDGASAWILSNRKFTVQDNFNDWDVMALARSGKQVPSTYYAILENYVKEKKGEFRLVTDYERMALAVTAIGKDPRNIAGFNLLEKIYNNGRMTNQGTNGLVFALLALDANKTVVPNDALWTRDKLIQQLLAQQNSDGGFPLSKESNAVSDIDMTAMSLQALAKYQDRKEIKAATDKALSWLSSQQLANGGFKAWGVETSESISQVIIALSGLGIDLEDKRFVKKDGDLLKALRTYFNTDGGFAHARGEASNYMATQQALLALTAYDRVLTNRTSLYVMTDAASTGTQKPKDEKITYTDDASISAWAKEAVHKATELGFMQGTGKDKDASQFEPKRELSRAEFAALIVKYAGLQPQGTDSGFTDVSASSWYAGYVATAKEKGLISGVSANKFAPNQAISRQEMAAMLVRMKGLPKDADSSAGPKDQQQVAEWALPYVKYAYQAGLMSGEDGYFKPQLHVTREMAAVVMVRLYGIQ
;
A
#
# COMPACT_ATOMS: atom_id res chain seq x y z
N MET A 1 26.72 -38.86 64.68
CA MET A 1 26.10 -37.84 63.80
C MET A 1 26.78 -37.77 62.43
N ILE A 2 26.96 -38.92 61.75
CA ILE A 2 27.56 -39.02 60.40
C ILE A 2 26.62 -39.77 59.42
N THR A 3 25.40 -40.10 59.85
CA THR A 3 24.44 -40.95 59.12
C THR A 3 23.18 -40.22 58.66
N ASN A 4 23.28 -38.95 58.23
CA ASN A 4 22.10 -38.21 57.75
C ASN A 4 22.29 -37.37 56.47
N LYS A 5 23.49 -37.37 55.86
CA LYS A 5 23.76 -36.63 54.61
C LYS A 5 23.82 -37.50 53.34
N MET A 6 23.99 -38.83 53.45
CA MET A 6 23.95 -39.73 52.28
C MET A 6 22.57 -40.35 52.00
N LEU A 7 21.65 -40.43 52.98
CA LEU A 7 20.29 -40.97 52.72
C LEU A 7 19.35 -39.99 51.99
N LYS A 8 19.62 -38.68 52.02
CA LYS A 8 18.76 -37.68 51.34
C LYS A 8 19.07 -37.48 49.86
N LYS A 9 20.25 -37.91 49.37
CA LYS A 9 20.60 -37.81 47.94
C LYS A 9 20.13 -39.01 47.10
N SER A 10 19.99 -40.19 47.71
CA SER A 10 19.49 -41.40 47.02
C SER A 10 17.95 -41.53 47.04
N LEU A 11 17.26 -40.91 48.01
CA LEU A 11 15.78 -40.93 48.04
C LEU A 11 15.13 -39.96 47.04
N SER A 12 15.73 -38.78 46.79
CA SER A 12 15.22 -37.83 45.79
C SER A 12 15.47 -38.29 44.35
N ALA A 13 16.50 -39.09 44.09
CA ALA A 13 16.75 -39.68 42.78
C ALA A 13 15.76 -40.83 42.47
N LEU A 14 15.43 -41.68 43.46
CA LEU A 14 14.41 -42.73 43.28
C LEU A 14 12.97 -42.18 43.21
N LEU A 15 12.63 -41.14 43.99
CA LEU A 15 11.29 -40.54 43.90
C LEU A 15 11.07 -39.81 42.56
N SER A 16 12.12 -39.26 41.96
CA SER A 16 12.02 -38.60 40.66
C SER A 16 11.87 -39.60 39.51
N ILE A 17 12.51 -40.78 39.59
CA ILE A 17 12.36 -41.85 38.59
C ILE A 17 11.00 -42.56 38.71
N VAL A 18 10.43 -42.67 39.92
CA VAL A 18 9.09 -43.24 40.14
C VAL A 18 7.96 -42.24 39.83
N LEU A 19 8.18 -40.93 39.98
CA LEU A 19 7.23 -39.92 39.48
C LEU A 19 7.24 -39.77 37.94
N LEU A 20 8.40 -39.95 37.30
CA LEU A 20 8.50 -39.96 35.83
C LEU A 20 7.89 -41.20 35.17
N LEU A 21 7.74 -42.30 35.92
CA LEU A 21 7.04 -43.51 35.46
C LEU A 21 5.54 -43.54 35.79
N SER A 22 5.00 -42.56 36.53
CA SER A 22 3.58 -42.51 36.92
C SER A 22 2.76 -41.37 36.27
N LEU A 23 3.40 -40.51 35.47
CA LEU A 23 2.72 -39.50 34.64
C LEU A 23 2.57 -39.90 33.15
N VAL A 24 2.98 -41.13 32.80
CA VAL A 24 2.57 -41.77 31.53
C VAL A 24 1.30 -42.58 31.78
N GLN A 25 0.16 -41.89 31.84
CA GLN A 25 -1.17 -42.52 31.80
C GLN A 25 -1.52 -42.95 30.35
N PRO A 26 -2.51 -43.85 30.16
CA PRO A 26 -2.42 -45.12 29.41
C PRO A 26 -2.48 -45.04 27.87
N GLN A 27 -1.92 -44.00 27.26
CA GLN A 27 -1.89 -43.86 25.79
C GLN A 27 -0.83 -44.77 25.14
N VAL A 28 0.28 -45.06 25.82
CA VAL A 28 1.42 -45.81 25.26
C VAL A 28 1.19 -47.34 25.29
N ILE A 29 0.28 -47.85 26.11
CA ILE A 29 0.05 -49.30 26.23
C ILE A 29 -0.96 -49.85 25.19
N ARG A 30 -1.77 -49.01 24.53
CA ARG A 30 -2.72 -49.47 23.50
C ARG A 30 -2.13 -49.62 22.10
N ALA A 31 -0.98 -49.02 21.82
CA ALA A 31 -0.28 -49.25 20.54
C ALA A 31 0.24 -50.69 20.39
N ALA A 32 0.30 -51.47 21.49
CA ALA A 32 0.81 -52.84 21.51
C ALA A 32 -0.28 -53.93 21.51
N SER A 33 -1.57 -53.59 21.50
CA SER A 33 -2.67 -54.56 21.36
C SER A 33 -3.44 -54.31 20.07
N GLY A 34 -3.01 -54.94 18.97
CA GLY A 34 -3.62 -54.87 17.64
C GLY A 34 -5.03 -55.49 17.53
N GLN A 35 -5.90 -55.25 18.51
CA GLN A 35 -7.34 -55.41 18.37
C GLN A 35 -7.96 -54.03 18.22
N GLY A 36 -7.82 -53.43 17.03
CA GLY A 36 -8.59 -52.26 16.65
C GLY A 36 -10.09 -52.59 16.63
N ASN A 37 -10.95 -51.60 16.85
CA ASN A 37 -12.38 -51.75 16.64
C ASN A 37 -12.62 -52.18 15.17
N THR A 38 -12.98 -53.46 14.97
CA THR A 38 -13.17 -54.05 13.64
C THR A 38 -14.20 -53.28 12.82
N GLN A 39 -15.26 -52.78 13.45
CA GLN A 39 -16.29 -51.96 12.80
C GLN A 39 -15.69 -50.66 12.27
N LEU A 40 -14.94 -49.92 13.09
CA LEU A 40 -14.26 -48.68 12.67
C LEU A 40 -13.31 -48.90 11.48
N ASN A 41 -12.49 -49.96 11.53
CA ASN A 41 -11.56 -50.26 10.44
C ASN A 41 -12.31 -50.62 9.15
N ASN A 42 -13.36 -51.44 9.23
CA ASN A 42 -14.18 -51.81 8.08
C ASN A 42 -14.83 -50.57 7.43
N MET A 43 -15.34 -49.64 8.24
CA MET A 43 -15.94 -48.40 7.74
C MET A 43 -14.93 -47.54 6.98
N ILE A 44 -13.71 -47.40 7.51
CA ILE A 44 -12.62 -46.67 6.85
C ILE A 44 -12.26 -47.36 5.52
N GLU A 45 -12.09 -48.68 5.53
CA GLU A 45 -11.73 -49.47 4.34
C GLU A 45 -12.82 -49.37 3.26
N HIS A 46 -14.10 -49.50 3.62
CA HIS A 46 -15.22 -49.33 2.70
C HIS A 46 -15.27 -47.91 2.12
N THR A 47 -15.01 -46.87 2.92
CA THR A 47 -14.99 -45.48 2.42
C THR A 47 -13.82 -45.23 1.48
N VAL A 48 -12.65 -45.81 1.73
CA VAL A 48 -11.51 -45.74 0.80
C VAL A 48 -11.82 -46.50 -0.49
N GLN A 49 -12.49 -47.66 -0.38
CA GLN A 49 -12.92 -48.43 -1.55
C GLN A 49 -13.93 -47.66 -2.41
N TYR A 50 -14.89 -46.96 -1.79
CA TYR A 50 -15.79 -46.04 -2.48
C TYR A 50 -15.04 -45.05 -3.39
N TYR A 51 -14.00 -44.38 -2.86
CA TYR A 51 -13.22 -43.44 -3.66
C TYR A 51 -12.47 -44.14 -4.80
N LYS A 52 -11.91 -45.32 -4.58
CA LYS A 52 -11.25 -46.11 -5.64
C LYS A 52 -12.23 -46.46 -6.75
N ASP A 53 -13.42 -46.93 -6.39
CA ASP A 53 -14.46 -47.28 -7.35
C ASP A 53 -14.95 -46.04 -8.11
N TYR A 54 -15.10 -44.90 -7.42
CA TYR A 54 -15.48 -43.62 -8.01
C TYR A 54 -14.48 -43.14 -9.09
N TYR A 55 -13.16 -43.22 -8.84
CA TYR A 55 -12.14 -42.83 -9.82
C TYR A 55 -11.96 -43.84 -10.96
N ASN A 56 -12.23 -45.12 -10.71
CA ASN A 56 -12.19 -46.18 -11.72
C ASN A 56 -13.41 -46.20 -12.64
N ASP A 57 -14.53 -45.61 -12.22
CA ASP A 57 -15.73 -45.51 -13.05
C ASP A 57 -15.49 -44.62 -14.28
N ALA A 58 -15.73 -45.19 -15.47
CA ALA A 58 -15.57 -44.50 -16.75
C ALA A 58 -16.51 -43.28 -16.88
N SER A 59 -17.67 -43.28 -16.21
CA SER A 59 -18.58 -42.14 -16.19
C SER A 59 -18.01 -40.93 -15.44
N ASN A 60 -17.01 -41.15 -14.58
CA ASN A 60 -16.31 -40.11 -13.83
C ASN A 60 -14.94 -39.78 -14.42
N GLN A 61 -14.64 -40.12 -15.68
CA GLN A 61 -13.31 -39.95 -16.29
C GLN A 61 -12.72 -38.53 -16.19
N ASP A 62 -13.58 -37.51 -16.12
CA ASP A 62 -13.18 -36.09 -16.00
C ASP A 62 -13.12 -35.58 -14.55
N ALA A 63 -13.47 -36.43 -13.56
CA ALA A 63 -13.43 -36.07 -12.15
C ALA A 63 -11.99 -35.90 -11.65
N VAL A 64 -11.76 -34.81 -10.93
CA VAL A 64 -10.45 -34.44 -10.36
C VAL A 64 -10.65 -34.16 -8.87
N SER A 65 -9.74 -34.65 -8.03
CA SER A 65 -9.74 -34.41 -6.58
C SER A 65 -9.40 -32.95 -6.30
N ASP A 66 -10.38 -32.06 -6.40
CA ASP A 66 -10.18 -30.65 -6.10
C ASP A 66 -10.42 -30.32 -4.62
N SER A 67 -11.02 -31.22 -3.84
CA SER A 67 -11.26 -31.04 -2.41
C SER A 67 -10.01 -31.34 -1.60
N TRP A 68 -9.55 -30.36 -0.83
CA TRP A 68 -8.46 -30.54 0.12
C TRP A 68 -8.83 -31.52 1.25
N TRP A 69 -10.12 -31.65 1.60
CA TRP A 69 -10.58 -32.62 2.58
C TRP A 69 -10.37 -34.05 2.11
N GLU A 70 -10.70 -34.33 0.85
CA GLU A 70 -10.52 -35.64 0.22
C GLU A 70 -9.03 -36.05 0.20
N LEU A 71 -8.15 -35.17 -0.27
CA LEU A 71 -6.70 -35.40 -0.29
C LEU A 71 -6.14 -35.70 1.11
N VAL A 72 -6.54 -34.90 2.09
CA VAL A 72 -6.11 -35.05 3.49
C VAL A 72 -6.63 -36.35 4.11
N ALA A 73 -7.88 -36.70 3.82
CA ALA A 73 -8.49 -37.94 4.32
C ALA A 73 -7.79 -39.18 3.73
N LEU A 74 -7.54 -39.20 2.41
CA LEU A 74 -6.87 -40.30 1.73
C LEU A 74 -5.40 -40.45 2.16
N TRP A 75 -4.67 -39.33 2.29
CA TRP A 75 -3.33 -39.31 2.87
C TRP A 75 -3.33 -39.93 4.28
N SER A 76 -4.28 -39.51 5.12
CA SER A 76 -4.41 -39.99 6.49
C SER A 76 -4.81 -41.47 6.57
N ALA A 77 -5.55 -41.97 5.58
CA ALA A 77 -5.87 -43.38 5.42
C ALA A 77 -4.68 -44.21 4.89
N GLY A 78 -3.52 -43.60 4.69
CA GLY A 78 -2.30 -44.25 4.23
C GLY A 78 -2.30 -44.59 2.74
N GLN A 79 -3.13 -43.92 1.93
CA GLN A 79 -3.08 -44.07 0.48
C GLN A 79 -1.88 -43.30 -0.09
N ASP A 80 -1.21 -43.87 -1.09
CA ASP A 80 -0.22 -43.15 -1.88
C ASP A 80 -0.96 -42.31 -2.92
N LEU A 81 -0.87 -40.98 -2.80
CA LEU A 81 -1.56 -40.07 -3.71
C LEU A 81 -0.90 -39.98 -5.09
N HIS A 82 0.30 -40.53 -5.26
CA HIS A 82 1.12 -40.44 -6.48
C HIS A 82 1.16 -41.74 -7.30
N ASP A 83 0.46 -42.79 -6.88
CA ASP A 83 0.49 -44.12 -7.52
C ASP A 83 -0.31 -44.23 -8.83
N GLY A 84 -0.97 -43.13 -9.24
CA GLY A 84 -1.80 -43.06 -10.44
C GLY A 84 -3.25 -43.49 -10.25
N THR A 85 -3.64 -43.93 -9.04
CA THR A 85 -5.04 -44.22 -8.69
C THR A 85 -5.90 -42.95 -8.68
N TRP A 86 -5.32 -41.83 -8.22
CA TRP A 86 -6.03 -40.58 -7.96
C TRP A 86 -5.79 -39.56 -9.07
N ARG A 87 -6.85 -38.89 -9.52
CA ARG A 87 -6.73 -37.80 -10.49
C ARG A 87 -6.49 -36.48 -9.76
N LEU A 88 -5.23 -36.05 -9.75
CA LEU A 88 -4.76 -34.89 -9.00
C LEU A 88 -5.09 -33.55 -9.70
N PRO A 89 -5.31 -32.47 -8.94
CA PRO A 89 -5.65 -31.17 -9.49
C PRO A 89 -4.45 -30.48 -10.14
N LYS A 90 -4.71 -29.67 -11.18
CA LYS A 90 -3.65 -28.90 -11.87
C LYS A 90 -2.83 -28.01 -10.92
N TRP A 91 -3.46 -27.52 -9.86
CA TRP A 91 -2.79 -26.71 -8.86
C TRP A 91 -1.80 -27.50 -8.00
N GLU A 92 -1.70 -28.82 -8.14
CA GLU A 92 -0.62 -29.56 -7.51
C GLU A 92 0.77 -29.04 -7.97
N THR A 93 0.91 -28.65 -9.24
CA THR A 93 2.20 -28.26 -9.84
C THR A 93 2.23 -26.83 -10.35
N LYS A 94 1.06 -26.20 -10.57
CA LYS A 94 0.96 -24.88 -11.20
C LYS A 94 0.14 -23.88 -10.39
N GLU A 95 0.61 -22.65 -10.29
CA GLU A 95 -0.06 -21.60 -9.52
C GLU A 95 -1.51 -21.33 -10.03
N PRO A 96 -2.54 -21.38 -9.16
CA PRO A 96 -3.96 -21.28 -9.53
C PRO A 96 -4.51 -19.84 -9.62
N ARG A 97 -3.66 -18.82 -9.74
CA ARG A 97 -3.98 -17.39 -9.64
C ARG A 97 -4.57 -16.98 -8.29
N LEU A 98 -4.06 -17.57 -7.22
CA LEU A 98 -4.40 -17.25 -5.84
C LEU A 98 -3.96 -15.80 -5.53
N ARG A 99 -4.91 -14.96 -5.10
CA ARG A 99 -4.60 -13.60 -4.63
C ARG A 99 -3.92 -13.66 -3.25
N PRO A 100 -2.84 -12.91 -2.98
CA PRO A 100 -2.18 -12.91 -1.67
C PRO A 100 -3.10 -12.56 -0.49
N ASN A 101 -4.15 -11.77 -0.71
CA ASN A 101 -5.14 -11.36 0.30
C ASN A 101 -6.54 -11.96 0.06
N ALA A 102 -6.61 -13.20 -0.42
CA ALA A 102 -7.89 -13.87 -0.70
C ALA A 102 -8.79 -13.90 0.56
N GLY A 103 -9.99 -13.34 0.47
CA GLY A 103 -10.91 -13.22 1.60
C GLY A 103 -11.49 -14.55 2.12
N GLY A 104 -11.48 -15.60 1.29
CA GLY A 104 -11.98 -16.94 1.62
C GLY A 104 -10.93 -17.85 2.27
N THR A 105 -11.19 -19.16 2.25
CA THR A 105 -10.31 -20.21 2.80
C THR A 105 -9.32 -20.76 1.77
N ASP A 106 -9.09 -20.06 0.66
CA ASP A 106 -8.28 -20.56 -0.46
C ASP A 106 -6.84 -20.87 -0.07
N HIS A 107 -6.17 -20.01 0.70
CA HIS A 107 -4.84 -20.29 1.26
C HIS A 107 -4.84 -21.58 2.07
N ILE A 108 -5.78 -21.74 2.99
CA ILE A 108 -5.89 -22.92 3.86
C ILE A 108 -6.07 -24.19 3.00
N ARG A 109 -6.95 -24.14 1.98
CA ARG A 109 -7.18 -25.24 1.03
C ARG A 109 -5.87 -25.68 0.38
N TYR A 110 -5.15 -24.74 -0.23
CA TYR A 110 -3.92 -25.08 -0.95
C TYR A 110 -2.83 -25.57 -0.03
N ILE A 111 -2.74 -25.01 1.17
CA ILE A 111 -1.72 -25.41 2.11
C ILE A 111 -1.90 -26.86 2.53
N TYR A 112 -3.08 -27.24 3.00
CA TYR A 112 -3.31 -28.62 3.42
C TYR A 112 -3.34 -29.60 2.25
N GLY A 113 -3.83 -29.16 1.08
CA GLY A 113 -3.75 -29.96 -0.14
C GLY A 113 -2.30 -30.26 -0.53
N LEU A 114 -1.41 -29.26 -0.50
CA LEU A 114 0.02 -29.43 -0.78
C LEU A 114 0.70 -30.33 0.26
N LEU A 115 0.39 -30.15 1.55
CA LEU A 115 0.93 -31.01 2.62
C LEU A 115 0.54 -32.48 2.43
N ALA A 116 -0.74 -32.76 2.12
CA ALA A 116 -1.20 -34.12 1.85
C ALA A 116 -0.49 -34.74 0.64
N LEU A 117 -0.17 -33.94 -0.37
CA LEU A 117 0.60 -34.33 -1.55
C LEU A 117 2.12 -34.41 -1.30
N GLY A 118 2.59 -34.17 -0.07
CA GLY A 118 4.01 -34.21 0.28
C GLY A 118 4.83 -33.00 -0.22
N LYS A 119 4.17 -31.89 -0.54
CA LYS A 119 4.79 -30.65 -1.02
C LYS A 119 4.90 -29.62 0.09
N ASN A 120 5.93 -28.77 0.02
CA ASN A 120 6.12 -27.69 0.99
C ASN A 120 5.31 -26.43 0.60
N PRO A 121 4.30 -26.01 1.38
CA PRO A 121 3.52 -24.79 1.14
C PRO A 121 4.31 -23.49 1.31
N ALA A 122 5.50 -23.52 1.93
CA ALA A 122 6.41 -22.38 1.99
C ALA A 122 7.09 -22.11 0.63
N HIS A 123 7.07 -23.09 -0.27
CA HIS A 123 7.66 -23.04 -1.61
C HIS A 123 6.64 -23.51 -2.66
N ALA A 124 5.45 -22.90 -2.63
CA ALA A 124 4.33 -23.34 -3.45
C ALA A 124 4.55 -23.00 -4.93
N TRP A 125 4.48 -24.06 -5.74
CA TRP A 125 4.44 -24.02 -7.21
C TRP A 125 5.69 -23.41 -7.87
N GLU A 126 5.61 -23.14 -9.17
CA GLU A 126 6.66 -22.47 -9.94
C GLU A 126 6.95 -21.04 -9.45
N THR A 127 6.02 -20.46 -8.69
CA THR A 127 6.12 -19.12 -8.12
C THR A 127 6.88 -19.06 -6.81
N ASN A 128 7.24 -20.22 -6.24
CA ASN A 128 7.94 -20.35 -4.96
C ASN A 128 7.23 -19.67 -3.77
N ARG A 129 5.90 -19.48 -3.80
CA ARG A 129 5.21 -18.62 -2.82
C ARG A 129 5.18 -19.24 -1.43
N ASN A 130 5.34 -18.41 -0.41
CA ASN A 130 5.13 -18.82 0.98
C ASN A 130 3.67 -18.58 1.39
N LEU A 131 2.85 -19.63 1.27
CA LEU A 131 1.42 -19.54 1.58
C LEU A 131 1.12 -19.33 3.07
N TRP A 132 2.05 -19.70 3.96
CA TRP A 132 1.91 -19.47 5.40
C TRP A 132 2.08 -18.00 5.76
N ALA A 133 3.15 -17.37 5.29
CA ALA A 133 3.39 -15.95 5.50
C ALA A 133 2.26 -15.09 4.90
N GLU A 134 1.74 -15.46 3.73
CA GLU A 134 0.61 -14.76 3.13
C GLU A 134 -0.70 -14.89 3.93
N LEU A 135 -0.97 -16.08 4.50
CA LEU A 135 -2.13 -16.28 5.36
C LEU A 135 -2.00 -15.48 6.67
N ALA A 136 -0.80 -15.44 7.26
CA ALA A 136 -0.51 -14.66 8.45
C ALA A 136 -0.71 -13.16 8.24
N ALA A 137 -0.35 -12.64 7.06
CA ALA A 137 -0.48 -11.22 6.70
C ALA A 137 -1.95 -10.76 6.58
N GLN A 138 -2.92 -11.69 6.54
CA GLN A 138 -4.34 -11.38 6.47
C GLN A 138 -4.97 -11.12 7.84
N GLN A 139 -4.19 -11.18 8.93
CA GLN A 139 -4.67 -10.84 10.25
C GLN A 139 -5.01 -9.36 10.38
N ASP A 140 -6.19 -9.06 10.87
CA ASP A 140 -6.60 -7.72 11.25
C ASP A 140 -5.79 -7.27 12.49
N PRO A 141 -5.01 -6.19 12.42
CA PRO A 141 -4.08 -5.80 13.48
C PRO A 141 -4.79 -5.30 14.76
N ALA A 142 -6.03 -4.82 14.64
CA ALA A 142 -6.81 -4.28 15.74
C ALA A 142 -7.54 -5.36 16.52
N THR A 143 -8.15 -6.31 15.81
CA THR A 143 -9.02 -7.35 16.39
C THR A 143 -8.31 -8.68 16.58
N GLY A 144 -7.24 -8.96 15.82
CA GLY A 144 -6.59 -10.28 15.77
C GLY A 144 -7.31 -11.29 14.87
N ALA A 145 -8.45 -10.93 14.29
CA ALA A 145 -9.25 -11.78 13.43
C ALA A 145 -8.54 -12.08 12.09
N ILE A 146 -8.82 -13.24 11.51
CA ILE A 146 -8.36 -13.61 10.15
C ILE A 146 -9.61 -13.95 9.35
N GLY A 147 -10.30 -12.91 8.87
CA GLY A 147 -11.65 -13.01 8.31
C GLY A 147 -12.72 -13.39 9.36
N GLY A 148 -13.83 -13.98 8.90
CA GLY A 148 -14.91 -14.43 9.79
C GLY A 148 -14.54 -15.64 10.65
N VAL A 149 -15.32 -15.94 11.69
CA VAL A 149 -15.01 -16.98 12.71
C VAL A 149 -14.59 -18.31 12.10
N ASN A 150 -15.32 -18.79 11.08
CA ASN A 150 -14.96 -20.04 10.40
C ASN A 150 -13.56 -19.98 9.75
N LYS A 151 -13.28 -18.93 8.96
CA LYS A 151 -11.95 -18.77 8.34
C LYS A 151 -10.87 -18.62 9.41
N HIS A 152 -11.16 -17.89 10.48
CA HIS A 152 -10.23 -17.64 11.55
C HIS A 152 -9.79 -18.93 12.25
N ILE A 153 -10.74 -19.80 12.61
CA ILE A 153 -10.48 -21.12 13.18
C ILE A 153 -9.53 -21.91 12.27
N TRP A 154 -9.88 -22.02 10.99
CA TRP A 154 -9.07 -22.76 10.02
C TRP A 154 -7.68 -22.14 9.81
N ALA A 155 -7.57 -20.81 9.81
CA ALA A 155 -6.29 -20.13 9.72
C ALA A 155 -5.39 -20.41 10.92
N MET A 156 -5.94 -20.43 12.14
CA MET A 156 -5.18 -20.78 13.35
C MET A 156 -4.63 -22.21 13.30
N ILE A 157 -5.45 -23.17 12.84
CA ILE A 157 -5.03 -24.57 12.73
C ILE A 157 -3.89 -24.68 11.71
N ALA A 158 -4.05 -24.00 10.58
CA ALA A 158 -3.11 -24.04 9.48
C ALA A 158 -1.78 -23.35 9.86
N LEU A 159 -1.81 -22.13 10.39
CA LEU A 159 -0.60 -21.41 10.83
C LEU A 159 0.16 -22.17 11.95
N SER A 160 -0.54 -22.86 12.85
CA SER A 160 0.12 -23.71 13.84
C SER A 160 0.83 -24.91 13.22
N ALA A 161 0.33 -25.44 12.09
CA ALA A 161 1.00 -26.52 11.36
C ALA A 161 2.32 -26.04 10.76
N GLY A 162 2.34 -24.86 10.13
CA GLY A 162 3.58 -24.26 9.60
C GLY A 162 4.63 -24.00 10.69
N GLU A 163 4.21 -23.49 11.84
CA GLU A 163 5.08 -23.25 13.01
C GLU A 163 5.73 -24.55 13.52
N LYS A 164 4.95 -25.63 13.67
CA LYS A 164 5.45 -26.96 14.10
C LYS A 164 6.42 -27.57 13.09
N LEU A 165 6.20 -27.32 11.80
CA LEU A 165 7.07 -27.75 10.71
C LEU A 165 8.32 -26.84 10.55
N GLY A 166 8.49 -25.82 11.40
CA GLY A 166 9.64 -24.92 11.39
C GLY A 166 9.74 -24.05 10.14
N GLN A 167 8.61 -23.73 9.50
CA GLN A 167 8.56 -22.91 8.29
C GLN A 167 8.65 -21.41 8.62
N ASP A 168 9.01 -20.58 7.64
CA ASP A 168 8.88 -19.12 7.76
C ASP A 168 7.39 -18.74 7.80
N MET A 169 6.98 -18.10 8.90
CA MET A 169 5.60 -17.76 9.17
C MET A 169 5.27 -16.27 8.94
N GLY A 170 6.22 -15.48 8.44
CA GLY A 170 6.01 -14.06 8.15
C GLY A 170 5.61 -13.27 9.41
N SER A 171 4.44 -12.62 9.37
CA SER A 171 3.91 -11.81 10.49
C SER A 171 3.35 -12.62 11.67
N TRP A 172 3.34 -13.96 11.58
CA TRP A 172 2.86 -14.82 12.66
C TRP A 172 3.94 -15.07 13.70
N ASN A 173 3.76 -14.47 14.87
CA ASN A 173 4.67 -14.49 16.02
C ASN A 173 3.85 -14.61 17.31
N ALA A 174 4.51 -14.62 18.47
CA ALA A 174 3.85 -14.78 19.76
C ALA A 174 2.73 -13.75 20.00
N ALA A 175 2.91 -12.50 19.60
CA ALA A 175 1.92 -11.44 19.80
C ALA A 175 0.71 -11.58 18.87
N SER A 176 0.93 -11.83 17.57
CA SER A 176 -0.17 -12.07 16.62
C SER A 176 -0.94 -13.35 16.94
N LYS A 177 -0.24 -14.40 17.40
CA LYS A 177 -0.84 -15.65 17.89
C LYS A 177 -1.72 -15.41 19.11
N GLN A 178 -1.26 -14.61 20.08
CA GLN A 178 -2.06 -14.27 21.25
C GLN A 178 -3.31 -13.47 20.87
N LYS A 179 -3.19 -12.49 19.97
CA LYS A 179 -4.35 -11.72 19.47
C LYS A 179 -5.38 -12.60 18.78
N ALA A 180 -4.94 -13.56 17.97
CA ALA A 180 -5.84 -14.52 17.32
C ALA A 180 -6.57 -15.38 18.37
N LEU A 181 -5.83 -15.91 19.35
CA LEU A 181 -6.41 -16.67 20.44
C LEU A 181 -7.43 -15.86 21.24
N ASP A 182 -7.11 -14.61 21.58
CA ASP A 182 -8.00 -13.70 22.30
C ASP A 182 -9.30 -13.42 21.52
N TYR A 183 -9.21 -13.27 20.19
CA TYR A 183 -10.38 -13.10 19.32
C TYR A 183 -11.29 -14.33 19.40
N LEU A 184 -10.73 -15.53 19.25
CA LEU A 184 -11.52 -16.76 19.29
C LEU A 184 -12.14 -16.96 20.68
N LEU A 185 -11.40 -16.75 21.76
CA LEU A 185 -11.94 -16.86 23.13
C LEU A 185 -13.10 -15.88 23.37
N LYS A 186 -13.02 -14.66 22.83
CA LYS A 186 -14.11 -13.66 22.90
C LYS A 186 -15.32 -14.03 22.04
N ALA A 187 -15.13 -14.83 20.99
CA ALA A 187 -16.20 -15.26 20.12
C ALA A 187 -17.07 -16.39 20.71
N GLN A 188 -16.70 -16.95 21.88
CA GLN A 188 -17.49 -17.97 22.56
C GLN A 188 -18.78 -17.39 23.14
N TYR A 189 -19.91 -17.99 22.81
CA TYR A 189 -21.21 -17.55 23.28
C TYR A 189 -21.45 -17.95 24.74
N ALA A 190 -22.52 -17.41 25.33
CA ALA A 190 -22.87 -17.68 26.73
C ALA A 190 -23.16 -19.18 27.00
N ASP A 191 -23.71 -19.90 26.02
CA ASP A 191 -24.00 -21.33 26.10
C ASP A 191 -22.75 -22.22 26.00
N GLY A 192 -21.56 -21.63 25.76
CA GLY A 192 -20.29 -22.33 25.63
C GLY A 192 -19.93 -22.70 24.19
N GLY A 193 -20.81 -22.43 23.22
CA GLY A 193 -20.59 -22.75 21.82
C GLY A 193 -20.02 -21.61 21.00
N TYR A 194 -19.82 -21.88 19.71
CA TYR A 194 -19.32 -20.94 18.72
C TYR A 194 -20.26 -20.93 17.50
N GLY A 195 -20.39 -19.79 16.83
CA GLY A 195 -21.18 -19.66 15.61
C GLY A 195 -20.42 -18.95 14.49
N LEU A 196 -21.06 -18.78 13.33
CA LEU A 196 -20.46 -18.06 12.19
C LEU A 196 -20.17 -16.58 12.49
N SER A 197 -20.92 -16.00 13.44
CA SER A 197 -20.71 -14.66 13.98
C SER A 197 -19.86 -14.71 15.25
N ALA A 198 -19.07 -13.67 15.52
CA ALA A 198 -18.35 -13.54 16.79
C ALA A 198 -19.29 -13.25 17.98
N THR A 199 -20.57 -12.95 17.73
CA THR A 199 -21.59 -12.73 18.77
C THR A 199 -22.87 -13.49 18.43
N GLY A 200 -23.52 -14.03 19.47
CA GLY A 200 -24.76 -14.80 19.35
C GLY A 200 -25.19 -15.40 20.68
N SER A 201 -26.36 -16.02 20.70
CA SER A 201 -26.99 -16.58 21.90
C SER A 201 -27.03 -18.11 21.95
N SER A 202 -26.87 -18.77 20.80
CA SER A 202 -26.84 -20.23 20.67
C SER A 202 -25.74 -20.62 19.70
N GLY A 203 -24.75 -21.37 20.18
CA GLY A 203 -23.64 -21.84 19.35
C GLY A 203 -24.12 -22.80 18.26
N ASP A 204 -23.42 -22.84 17.15
CA ASP A 204 -23.61 -23.82 16.08
C ASP A 204 -22.80 -25.08 16.40
N THR A 205 -23.39 -26.27 16.24
CA THR A 205 -22.74 -27.54 16.61
C THR A 205 -21.45 -27.75 15.83
N ASP A 206 -21.48 -27.46 14.53
CA ASP A 206 -20.36 -27.66 13.62
C ASP A 206 -19.22 -26.69 13.91
N ILE A 207 -19.54 -25.40 14.08
CA ILE A 207 -18.54 -24.38 14.41
C ILE A 207 -17.94 -24.62 15.80
N THR A 208 -18.73 -25.14 16.75
CA THR A 208 -18.22 -25.52 18.07
C THR A 208 -17.21 -26.66 17.98
N GLY A 209 -17.49 -27.69 17.20
CA GLY A 209 -16.54 -28.77 16.92
C GLY A 209 -15.27 -28.27 16.23
N MET A 210 -15.39 -27.39 15.23
CA MET A 210 -14.23 -26.79 14.56
C MET A 210 -13.42 -25.89 15.50
N ALA A 211 -14.05 -25.14 16.40
CA ALA A 211 -13.34 -24.31 17.37
C ALA A 211 -12.48 -25.16 18.31
N LEU A 212 -12.94 -26.35 18.71
CA LEU A 212 -12.15 -27.31 19.48
C LEU A 212 -10.90 -27.79 18.73
N LEU A 213 -10.95 -27.93 17.39
CA LEU A 213 -9.76 -28.25 16.58
C LEU A 213 -8.65 -27.19 16.73
N ALA A 214 -9.03 -25.91 16.77
CA ALA A 214 -8.08 -24.83 16.96
C ALA A 214 -7.61 -24.77 18.41
N LEU A 215 -8.54 -24.71 19.38
CA LEU A 215 -8.22 -24.54 20.80
C LEU A 215 -7.44 -25.71 21.39
N GLY A 216 -7.67 -26.95 20.91
CA GLY A 216 -6.94 -28.15 21.34
C GLY A 216 -5.42 -28.02 21.18
N GLN A 217 -4.95 -27.17 20.26
CA GLN A 217 -3.51 -26.92 20.08
C GLN A 217 -2.90 -25.98 21.13
N TYR A 218 -3.72 -25.37 21.98
CA TYR A 218 -3.35 -24.33 22.96
C TYR A 218 -3.71 -24.73 24.41
N GLN A 219 -3.95 -26.02 24.65
CA GLN A 219 -4.24 -26.56 25.98
C GLN A 219 -3.12 -26.26 26.99
N GLY A 220 -3.49 -26.15 28.27
CA GLY A 220 -2.59 -25.79 29.37
C GLY A 220 -2.61 -24.30 29.73
N GLN A 221 -3.34 -23.47 28.95
CA GLN A 221 -3.69 -22.11 29.34
C GLN A 221 -5.08 -22.10 29.98
N SER A 222 -5.20 -21.53 31.18
CA SER A 222 -6.43 -21.62 31.98
C SER A 222 -7.67 -21.09 31.28
N ALA A 223 -7.56 -20.01 30.49
CA ALA A 223 -8.67 -19.46 29.72
C ALA A 223 -9.08 -20.37 28.54
N VAL A 224 -8.10 -21.00 27.90
CA VAL A 224 -8.33 -21.95 26.79
C VAL A 224 -8.97 -23.23 27.30
N ASP A 225 -8.42 -23.80 28.37
CA ASP A 225 -8.95 -25.02 28.98
C ASP A 225 -10.39 -24.81 29.46
N ALA A 226 -10.70 -23.64 30.05
CA ALA A 226 -12.07 -23.29 30.42
C ALA A 226 -13.00 -23.17 29.20
N ALA A 227 -12.54 -22.56 28.10
CA ALA A 227 -13.32 -22.46 26.88
C ALA A 227 -13.56 -23.84 26.23
N ILE A 228 -12.56 -24.71 26.23
CA ILE A 228 -12.66 -26.09 25.74
C ILE A 228 -13.70 -26.87 26.54
N GLU A 229 -13.65 -26.82 27.88
CA GLU A 229 -14.60 -27.56 28.70
C GLU A 229 -16.03 -27.07 28.51
N ARG A 230 -16.27 -25.76 28.41
CA ARG A 230 -17.60 -25.20 28.09
C ARG A 230 -18.12 -25.68 26.73
N ALA A 231 -17.26 -25.77 25.72
CA ALA A 231 -17.63 -26.30 24.41
C ALA A 231 -17.92 -27.81 24.47
N LYS A 232 -17.13 -28.60 25.21
CA LYS A 232 -17.39 -30.03 25.45
C LYS A 232 -18.71 -30.25 26.18
N GLU A 233 -19.03 -29.43 27.19
CA GLU A 233 -20.31 -29.49 27.91
C GLU A 233 -21.50 -29.20 26.99
N LEU A 234 -21.37 -28.21 26.09
CA LEU A 234 -22.41 -27.94 25.09
C LEU A 234 -22.59 -29.12 24.14
N LEU A 235 -21.50 -29.65 23.58
CA LEU A 235 -21.57 -30.81 22.68
C LEU A 235 -22.15 -32.03 23.40
N LYS A 236 -21.81 -32.25 24.68
CA LYS A 236 -22.39 -33.33 25.47
C LYS A 236 -23.90 -33.16 25.67
N LYS A 237 -24.39 -31.93 25.89
CA LYS A 237 -25.83 -31.64 25.96
C LYS A 237 -26.55 -31.85 24.62
N ARG A 238 -25.82 -31.78 23.50
CA ARG A 238 -26.34 -32.01 22.15
C ARG A 238 -26.11 -33.43 21.64
N GLN A 239 -25.46 -34.28 22.43
CA GLN A 239 -25.30 -35.68 22.07
C GLN A 239 -26.68 -36.36 22.14
N LEU A 240 -27.03 -37.04 21.07
CA LEU A 240 -28.30 -37.77 20.92
C LEU A 240 -28.15 -39.18 21.49
N ASP A 241 -29.25 -39.78 21.97
CA ASP A 241 -29.27 -41.14 22.56
C ASP A 241 -28.68 -42.24 21.66
N ASN A 242 -28.62 -41.98 20.35
CA ASN A 242 -28.09 -42.85 19.31
C ASN A 242 -26.59 -42.66 19.04
N GLY A 243 -25.89 -41.85 19.84
CA GLY A 243 -24.48 -41.52 19.71
C GLY A 243 -24.16 -40.38 18.73
N GLY A 244 -25.15 -39.87 17.99
CA GLY A 244 -25.05 -38.72 17.10
C GLY A 244 -24.99 -37.38 17.84
N PHE A 245 -24.91 -36.29 17.09
CA PHE A 245 -24.94 -34.93 17.65
C PHE A 245 -26.03 -34.11 16.96
N ASP A 246 -26.87 -33.47 17.76
CA ASP A 246 -27.91 -32.58 17.25
C ASP A 246 -27.28 -31.34 16.64
N SER A 247 -27.57 -31.11 15.36
CA SER A 247 -27.24 -29.85 14.72
C SER A 247 -28.27 -28.81 15.11
N VAL A 248 -27.80 -27.64 15.53
CA VAL A 248 -28.63 -26.46 15.69
C VAL A 248 -27.89 -25.29 15.08
N GLY A 249 -28.52 -24.60 14.12
CA GLY A 249 -27.89 -23.46 13.46
C GLY A 249 -28.24 -23.30 11.99
N THR A 250 -27.31 -22.71 11.25
CA THR A 250 -27.56 -22.14 9.91
C THR A 250 -27.77 -23.22 8.85
N TRP A 251 -27.22 -24.42 9.07
CA TRP A 251 -27.15 -25.47 8.04
C TRP A 251 -28.19 -26.58 8.21
N GLY A 252 -29.03 -26.50 9.23
CA GLY A 252 -30.11 -27.45 9.47
C GLY A 252 -30.28 -27.77 10.95
N SER A 253 -31.35 -28.51 11.26
CA SER A 253 -31.60 -29.05 12.59
C SER A 253 -31.62 -30.57 12.56
N GLY A 254 -31.20 -31.21 13.65
CA GLY A 254 -31.30 -32.66 13.81
C GLY A 254 -30.01 -33.44 13.51
N ASP A 255 -30.13 -34.75 13.68
CA ASP A 255 -29.07 -35.75 13.48
C ASP A 255 -28.57 -35.76 12.03
N ASN A 256 -27.26 -35.52 11.84
CA ASN A 256 -26.62 -35.58 10.54
C ASN A 256 -25.12 -35.92 10.66
N SER A 257 -24.55 -36.47 9.58
CA SER A 257 -23.17 -36.96 9.58
C SER A 257 -22.13 -35.85 9.68
N ASN A 258 -22.38 -34.65 9.15
CA ASN A 258 -21.40 -33.55 9.13
C ASN A 258 -21.20 -32.95 10.53
N SER A 259 -22.30 -32.68 11.25
CA SER A 259 -22.23 -32.20 12.64
C SER A 259 -21.64 -33.26 13.57
N LEU A 260 -21.93 -34.54 13.33
CA LEU A 260 -21.26 -35.66 14.00
C LEU A 260 -19.74 -35.62 13.75
N SER A 261 -19.30 -35.46 12.50
CA SER A 261 -17.88 -35.43 12.14
C SER A 261 -17.11 -34.26 12.73
N THR A 262 -17.63 -33.04 12.61
CA THR A 262 -16.98 -31.86 13.16
C THR A 262 -16.88 -31.91 14.68
N SER A 263 -17.93 -32.40 15.36
CA SER A 263 -17.94 -32.61 16.81
C SER A 263 -16.90 -33.65 17.24
N VAL A 264 -16.89 -34.82 16.60
CA VAL A 264 -15.92 -35.89 16.89
C VAL A 264 -14.48 -35.44 16.67
N SER A 265 -14.18 -34.84 15.52
CA SER A 265 -12.84 -34.33 15.21
C SER A 265 -12.39 -33.28 16.23
N GLY A 266 -13.27 -32.37 16.62
CA GLY A 266 -13.01 -31.37 17.66
C GLY A 266 -12.72 -32.00 19.03
N LEU A 267 -13.54 -32.96 19.46
CA LEU A 267 -13.36 -33.66 20.73
C LEU A 267 -12.04 -34.42 20.79
N VAL A 268 -11.71 -35.18 19.74
CA VAL A 268 -10.43 -35.89 19.65
C VAL A 268 -9.25 -34.92 19.68
N ALA A 269 -9.33 -33.79 18.97
CA ALA A 269 -8.28 -32.76 19.00
C ALA A 269 -8.11 -32.11 20.38
N ALA A 270 -9.19 -32.03 21.18
CA ALA A 270 -9.16 -31.55 22.55
C ALA A 270 -8.81 -32.64 23.59
N GLY A 271 -8.34 -33.80 23.12
CA GLY A 271 -7.82 -34.90 23.94
C GLY A 271 -8.86 -35.89 24.46
N ASP A 272 -10.13 -35.81 24.04
CA ASP A 272 -11.17 -36.75 24.48
C ASP A 272 -11.11 -38.07 23.69
N ASP A 273 -11.24 -39.19 24.41
CA ASP A 273 -11.53 -40.50 23.82
C ASP A 273 -13.05 -40.63 23.61
N VAL A 274 -13.51 -40.42 22.37
CA VAL A 274 -14.93 -40.51 21.99
C VAL A 274 -15.50 -41.92 22.02
N LEU A 275 -14.67 -42.95 22.23
CA LEU A 275 -15.12 -44.34 22.44
C LEU A 275 -15.26 -44.68 23.93
N SER A 276 -14.88 -43.76 24.82
CA SER A 276 -15.00 -43.96 26.26
C SER A 276 -16.46 -43.94 26.72
N ALA A 277 -16.70 -44.43 27.95
CA ALA A 277 -18.02 -44.41 28.57
C ALA A 277 -18.62 -42.99 28.68
N LYS A 278 -17.79 -41.93 28.64
CA LYS A 278 -18.24 -40.52 28.65
C LYS A 278 -19.11 -40.20 27.43
N TRP A 279 -18.82 -40.78 26.27
CA TRP A 279 -19.45 -40.48 24.99
C TRP A 279 -20.34 -41.62 24.47
N LYS A 280 -20.61 -42.61 25.32
CA LYS A 280 -21.55 -43.69 25.02
C LYS A 280 -22.94 -43.33 25.53
N GLU A 281 -23.93 -43.44 24.65
CA GLU A 281 -25.33 -43.22 24.97
C GLU A 281 -26.11 -44.56 25.03
N PRO A 282 -27.30 -44.59 25.65
CA PRO A 282 -28.05 -45.83 25.87
C PRO A 282 -28.38 -46.62 24.59
N ASN A 283 -28.63 -45.93 23.48
CA ASN A 283 -29.09 -46.53 22.23
C ASN A 283 -28.02 -46.53 21.12
N GLY A 284 -26.77 -46.14 21.42
CA GLY A 284 -25.69 -46.18 20.44
C GLY A 284 -24.40 -45.52 20.90
N THR A 285 -23.31 -45.94 20.29
CA THR A 285 -22.00 -45.29 20.35
C THR A 285 -21.82 -44.32 19.19
N VAL A 286 -20.77 -43.50 19.22
CA VAL A 286 -20.36 -42.66 18.09
C VAL A 286 -20.13 -43.48 16.81
N ILE A 287 -19.63 -44.71 16.92
CA ILE A 287 -19.42 -45.61 15.77
C ILE A 287 -20.76 -46.09 15.21
N ASP A 288 -21.69 -46.49 16.08
CA ASP A 288 -23.05 -46.87 15.66
C ASP A 288 -23.77 -45.68 14.98
N ALA A 289 -23.49 -44.46 15.41
CA ALA A 289 -24.01 -43.26 14.76
C ALA A 289 -23.52 -43.13 13.30
N TYR A 290 -22.22 -43.31 13.04
CA TYR A 290 -21.68 -43.27 11.69
C TYR A 290 -22.23 -44.39 10.81
N GLU A 291 -22.41 -45.60 11.34
CA GLU A 291 -22.90 -46.74 10.56
C GLU A 291 -24.28 -46.46 9.93
N ARG A 292 -25.14 -45.71 10.62
CA ARG A 292 -26.46 -45.31 10.08
C ARG A 292 -26.39 -44.39 8.86
N PHE A 293 -25.30 -43.62 8.74
CA PHE A 293 -25.07 -42.69 7.64
C PHE A 293 -24.23 -43.29 6.51
N GLN A 294 -23.43 -44.32 6.79
CA GLN A 294 -22.68 -45.01 5.75
C GLN A 294 -23.60 -45.85 4.87
N GLN A 295 -23.44 -45.73 3.56
CA GLN A 295 -24.15 -46.51 2.56
C GLN A 295 -23.38 -47.80 2.23
N ASN A 296 -24.04 -48.74 1.55
CA ASN A 296 -23.44 -50.03 1.18
C ASN A 296 -22.19 -49.89 0.30
N ASP A 297 -22.10 -48.82 -0.49
CA ASP A 297 -20.94 -48.53 -1.34
C ASP A 297 -19.78 -47.88 -0.57
N GLY A 298 -19.95 -47.57 0.73
CA GLY A 298 -18.95 -46.95 1.58
C GLY A 298 -19.05 -45.42 1.69
N SER A 299 -19.86 -44.77 0.85
CA SER A 299 -20.11 -43.33 0.91
C SER A 299 -21.02 -42.93 2.08
N PHE A 300 -21.08 -41.65 2.42
CA PHE A 300 -21.96 -41.15 3.49
C PHE A 300 -23.04 -40.23 2.92
N LYS A 301 -24.25 -40.39 3.45
CA LYS A 301 -25.36 -39.43 3.26
C LYS A 301 -25.33 -38.35 4.34
N TRP A 302 -25.85 -37.17 4.03
CA TRP A 302 -25.92 -36.07 4.99
C TRP A 302 -26.97 -36.34 6.08
N LYS A 303 -28.22 -36.61 5.67
CA LYS A 303 -29.32 -36.98 6.57
C LYS A 303 -29.77 -38.41 6.33
N LEU A 304 -30.37 -39.04 7.35
CA LEU A 304 -30.88 -40.41 7.24
C LEU A 304 -31.95 -40.59 6.16
N THR A 305 -32.70 -39.52 5.87
CA THR A 305 -33.74 -39.44 4.84
C THR A 305 -33.20 -39.35 3.42
N ASP A 306 -31.92 -39.04 3.25
CA ASP A 306 -31.34 -38.83 1.92
C ASP A 306 -31.03 -40.18 1.26
N SER A 307 -31.32 -40.28 -0.03
CA SER A 307 -31.10 -41.48 -0.84
C SER A 307 -29.81 -41.46 -1.66
N SER A 308 -29.06 -40.36 -1.61
CA SER A 308 -27.84 -40.15 -2.40
C SER A 308 -26.65 -39.83 -1.51
N ALA A 309 -25.45 -40.23 -1.95
CA ALA A 309 -24.20 -39.85 -1.32
C ALA A 309 -24.05 -38.33 -1.27
N ASN A 310 -23.45 -37.83 -0.20
CA ASN A 310 -23.03 -36.45 -0.07
C ASN A 310 -21.50 -36.41 0.02
N ARG A 311 -20.88 -35.65 -0.89
CA ARG A 311 -19.42 -35.54 -0.98
C ARG A 311 -18.80 -35.05 0.33
N MET A 312 -19.29 -33.93 0.87
CA MET A 312 -18.76 -33.33 2.10
C MET A 312 -18.97 -34.25 3.31
N ALA A 313 -20.12 -34.91 3.42
CA ALA A 313 -20.39 -35.91 4.45
C ALA A 313 -19.36 -37.05 4.42
N THR A 314 -19.07 -37.56 3.21
CA THR A 314 -18.10 -38.66 3.03
C THR A 314 -16.68 -38.22 3.39
N GLU A 315 -16.28 -37.03 2.95
CA GLU A 315 -14.96 -36.45 3.27
C GLU A 315 -14.77 -36.23 4.78
N GLN A 316 -15.74 -35.58 5.45
CA GLN A 316 -15.64 -35.27 6.88
C GLN A 316 -15.76 -36.52 7.76
N ALA A 317 -16.61 -37.48 7.38
CA ALA A 317 -16.73 -38.75 8.10
C ALA A 317 -15.43 -39.53 8.04
N LEU A 318 -14.78 -39.63 6.88
CA LEU A 318 -13.48 -40.31 6.77
C LEU A 318 -12.40 -39.64 7.63
N VAL A 319 -12.31 -38.31 7.63
CA VAL A 319 -11.40 -37.56 8.51
C VAL A 319 -11.66 -37.90 9.99
N ALA A 320 -12.92 -37.83 10.43
CA ALA A 320 -13.26 -38.07 11.83
C ALA A 320 -13.03 -39.53 12.25
N LEU A 321 -13.33 -40.52 11.41
CA LEU A 321 -13.03 -41.93 11.68
C LEU A 321 -11.51 -42.15 11.82
N LEU A 322 -10.71 -41.47 11.01
CA LEU A 322 -9.25 -41.51 11.12
C LEU A 322 -8.75 -40.79 12.38
N ASP A 323 -9.38 -39.70 12.80
CA ASP A 323 -9.11 -39.05 14.09
C ASP A 323 -9.32 -40.04 15.25
N ILE A 324 -10.44 -40.77 15.26
CA ILE A 324 -10.73 -41.81 16.25
C ILE A 324 -9.65 -42.90 16.22
N LYS A 325 -9.36 -43.44 15.04
CA LYS A 325 -8.40 -44.55 14.86
C LYS A 325 -7.02 -44.20 15.41
N HIS A 326 -6.59 -42.95 15.22
CA HIS A 326 -5.27 -42.49 15.64
C HIS A 326 -5.27 -41.80 17.02
N GLY A 327 -6.43 -41.56 17.63
CA GLY A 327 -6.57 -40.79 18.86
C GLY A 327 -6.04 -39.35 18.74
N LYS A 328 -5.93 -38.83 17.50
CA LYS A 328 -5.27 -37.56 17.21
C LYS A 328 -5.75 -36.99 15.89
N SER A 329 -6.03 -35.69 15.91
CA SER A 329 -6.48 -34.95 14.74
C SER A 329 -5.56 -35.12 13.52
N VAL A 330 -6.14 -35.41 12.36
CA VAL A 330 -5.49 -35.48 11.05
C VAL A 330 -4.75 -34.18 10.75
N TRP A 331 -5.38 -33.04 11.04
CA TRP A 331 -4.81 -31.71 10.82
C TRP A 331 -3.55 -31.48 11.65
N SER A 332 -3.51 -32.01 12.87
CA SER A 332 -2.31 -31.98 13.73
C SER A 332 -1.24 -32.97 13.28
N ARG A 333 -1.63 -34.15 12.78
CA ARG A 333 -0.67 -35.14 12.23
C ARG A 333 -0.01 -34.65 10.94
N LEU A 334 -0.70 -33.88 10.11
CA LEU A 334 -0.09 -33.22 8.95
C LEU A 334 1.01 -32.23 9.34
N ALA A 335 0.99 -31.69 10.56
CA ALA A 335 2.06 -30.84 11.08
C ALA A 335 3.32 -31.61 11.53
N GLU A 336 3.34 -32.93 11.35
CA GLU A 336 4.42 -33.83 11.77
C GLU A 336 5.05 -34.56 10.58
N VAL A 337 4.59 -34.27 9.36
CA VAL A 337 5.15 -34.84 8.14
C VAL A 337 6.58 -34.36 7.95
N LYS A 338 7.45 -35.24 7.48
CA LYS A 338 8.75 -34.84 6.98
C LYS A 338 8.54 -34.19 5.62
N LEU A 339 8.65 -32.87 5.59
CA LEU A 339 8.73 -32.16 4.32
C LEU A 339 10.06 -32.53 3.64
N PRO A 340 10.10 -32.61 2.30
CA PRO A 340 11.36 -32.72 1.59
C PRO A 340 12.31 -31.63 2.10
N PRO A 341 13.60 -31.95 2.32
CA PRO A 341 14.58 -30.95 2.73
C PRO A 341 14.47 -29.81 1.75
N ASP A 342 14.49 -28.60 2.29
CA ASP A 342 14.43 -27.38 1.52
C ASP A 342 15.43 -27.47 0.36
N GLN A 343 14.94 -27.77 -0.85
CA GLN A 343 15.79 -27.93 -2.02
C GLN A 343 16.45 -26.60 -2.41
N SER A 344 16.02 -25.52 -1.75
CA SER A 344 16.63 -24.20 -1.83
C SER A 344 17.90 -24.07 -0.96
N GLN A 345 18.21 -25.01 -0.05
CA GLN A 345 19.49 -25.01 0.69
C GLN A 345 20.68 -25.57 -0.11
N THR A 346 20.48 -26.34 -1.18
CA THR A 346 21.60 -27.02 -1.88
C THR A 346 22.10 -26.34 -3.15
N ASN A 347 21.36 -25.39 -3.73
CA ASN A 347 21.84 -24.63 -4.89
C ASN A 347 21.91 -23.16 -4.54
N GLY A 348 22.89 -22.81 -3.70
CA GLY A 348 23.30 -21.42 -3.62
C GLY A 348 23.70 -20.92 -5.00
N ARG A 349 23.19 -19.76 -5.40
CA ARG A 349 23.51 -19.19 -6.72
C ARG A 349 24.62 -18.17 -6.57
N THR A 350 25.67 -18.34 -7.37
CA THR A 350 26.71 -17.31 -7.53
C THR A 350 26.34 -16.37 -8.67
N VAL A 351 26.40 -15.07 -8.40
CA VAL A 351 26.22 -14.01 -9.40
C VAL A 351 27.55 -13.30 -9.61
N LEU A 352 28.06 -13.36 -10.84
CA LEU A 352 29.26 -12.62 -11.22
C LEU A 352 28.90 -11.15 -11.44
N VAL A 353 29.61 -10.25 -10.74
CA VAL A 353 29.46 -8.81 -10.87
C VAL A 353 30.53 -8.29 -11.82
N GLY A 354 30.10 -7.80 -12.99
CA GLY A 354 30.99 -7.36 -14.07
C GLY A 354 31.78 -6.10 -13.72
N GLU A 355 32.96 -5.91 -14.34
CA GLU A 355 33.89 -4.81 -14.02
C GLU A 355 33.28 -3.40 -14.17
N HIS A 356 32.27 -3.26 -15.02
CA HIS A 356 31.61 -1.98 -15.32
C HIS A 356 30.21 -1.83 -14.68
N GLN A 357 29.75 -2.81 -13.90
CA GLN A 357 28.46 -2.68 -13.20
C GLN A 357 28.57 -1.63 -12.10
N THR A 358 27.69 -0.63 -12.13
CA THR A 358 27.61 0.45 -11.13
C THR A 358 26.61 0.15 -10.02
N SER A 359 25.70 -0.81 -10.23
CA SER A 359 24.75 -1.28 -9.24
C SER A 359 24.38 -2.75 -9.47
N VAL A 360 24.10 -3.45 -8.38
CA VAL A 360 23.59 -4.82 -8.33
C VAL A 360 22.37 -4.83 -7.40
N THR A 361 21.25 -5.34 -7.87
CA THR A 361 20.04 -5.50 -7.06
C THR A 361 19.59 -6.96 -7.11
N GLU A 362 19.50 -7.60 -5.96
CA GLU A 362 19.09 -9.00 -5.83
C GLU A 362 17.89 -9.13 -4.88
N GLY A 363 16.96 -10.02 -5.22
CA GLY A 363 15.69 -10.22 -4.51
C GLY A 363 14.56 -9.28 -4.93
N THR A 364 13.32 -9.63 -4.58
CA THR A 364 12.11 -8.82 -4.79
C THR A 364 11.31 -8.70 -3.50
N TYR A 365 10.40 -7.72 -3.40
CA TYR A 365 9.44 -7.61 -2.29
C TYR A 365 8.53 -8.85 -2.13
N LEU A 366 8.53 -9.75 -3.12
CA LEU A 366 7.77 -10.99 -3.19
C LEU A 366 8.66 -12.23 -3.26
N ASP A 367 9.99 -12.08 -3.09
CA ASP A 367 10.94 -13.19 -3.21
C ASP A 367 11.11 -13.86 -1.84
N PRO A 368 10.65 -15.10 -1.65
CA PRO A 368 10.72 -15.82 -0.38
C PRO A 368 12.04 -16.59 -0.20
N LEU A 369 13.08 -16.30 -1.00
CA LEU A 369 14.41 -16.79 -0.71
C LEU A 369 15.00 -16.03 0.48
N SER A 370 14.88 -16.59 1.69
CA SER A 370 15.86 -16.34 2.75
C SER A 370 16.48 -17.60 3.35
N SER A 371 16.23 -18.78 2.79
CA SER A 371 17.06 -19.98 3.08
C SER A 371 18.09 -20.29 1.99
N SER A 372 17.94 -19.79 0.76
CA SER A 372 18.93 -19.97 -0.30
C SER A 372 20.06 -18.95 -0.23
N LYS A 373 21.30 -19.45 -0.08
CA LYS A 373 22.53 -18.67 -0.13
C LYS A 373 22.72 -18.03 -1.51
N VAL A 374 22.75 -16.70 -1.58
CA VAL A 374 23.17 -15.97 -2.79
C VAL A 374 24.56 -15.39 -2.55
N THR A 375 25.50 -15.68 -3.44
CA THR A 375 26.87 -15.18 -3.35
C THR A 375 27.16 -14.27 -4.54
N LEU A 376 27.51 -13.02 -4.27
CA LEU A 376 28.05 -12.11 -5.27
C LEU A 376 29.57 -12.33 -5.38
N GLU A 377 30.08 -12.52 -6.59
CA GLU A 377 31.52 -12.62 -6.86
C GLU A 377 32.00 -11.40 -7.64
N PHE A 378 32.97 -10.68 -7.09
CA PHE A 378 33.44 -9.39 -7.62
C PHE A 378 34.83 -9.52 -8.26
N LEU A 379 35.07 -8.69 -9.27
CA LEU A 379 36.39 -8.62 -9.94
C LEU A 379 37.35 -7.62 -9.27
N LYS A 380 36.84 -6.66 -8.48
CA LYS A 380 37.61 -5.63 -7.74
C LYS A 380 37.13 -5.46 -6.29
N ASP A 381 37.95 -4.81 -5.46
CA ASP A 381 37.68 -4.61 -4.02
C ASP A 381 36.71 -3.45 -3.72
N GLU A 382 36.54 -2.53 -4.67
CA GLU A 382 35.53 -1.47 -4.61
C GLU A 382 34.17 -2.02 -5.06
N LEU A 383 33.18 -1.98 -4.18
CA LEU A 383 31.84 -2.50 -4.43
C LEU A 383 30.97 -1.49 -5.21
N PRO A 384 30.15 -1.96 -6.17
CA PRO A 384 29.07 -1.15 -6.74
C PRO A 384 27.97 -0.90 -5.69
N HIS A 385 26.94 -0.13 -6.05
CA HIS A 385 25.76 -0.02 -5.19
C HIS A 385 25.04 -1.36 -5.10
N VAL A 386 25.16 -2.06 -3.97
CA VAL A 386 24.50 -3.36 -3.76
C VAL A 386 23.24 -3.15 -2.94
N ILE A 387 22.11 -3.60 -3.48
CA ILE A 387 20.84 -3.68 -2.78
C ILE A 387 20.40 -5.13 -2.75
N SER A 388 20.06 -5.65 -1.57
CA SER A 388 19.42 -6.95 -1.42
C SER A 388 18.13 -6.80 -0.62
N VAL A 389 17.02 -7.36 -1.14
CA VAL A 389 15.71 -7.24 -0.50
C VAL A 389 15.06 -8.62 -0.37
N THR A 390 14.71 -9.00 0.86
CA THR A 390 13.95 -10.21 1.19
C THR A 390 12.68 -9.85 1.96
N SER A 391 11.85 -10.83 2.31
CA SER A 391 10.68 -10.63 3.19
C SER A 391 11.07 -10.11 4.58
N SER A 392 12.23 -10.51 5.10
CA SER A 392 12.70 -10.24 6.47
C SER A 392 13.86 -9.25 6.56
N THR A 393 14.57 -8.97 5.47
CA THR A 393 15.73 -8.07 5.47
C THR A 393 15.74 -7.10 4.29
N TYR A 394 16.41 -5.96 4.48
CA TYR A 394 16.90 -5.08 3.42
C TYR A 394 18.36 -4.76 3.69
N LEU A 395 19.25 -5.05 2.75
CA LEU A 395 20.66 -4.71 2.80
C LEU A 395 20.95 -3.65 1.74
N GLU A 396 21.66 -2.60 2.13
CA GLU A 396 22.22 -1.60 1.23
C GLU A 396 23.70 -1.33 1.53
N ILE A 397 24.52 -1.52 0.50
CA ILE A 397 25.93 -1.15 0.44
C ILE A 397 26.05 0.01 -0.53
N ALA A 398 26.29 1.21 -0.01
CA ALA A 398 26.42 2.42 -0.81
C ALA A 398 27.56 2.31 -1.85
N PRO A 399 27.48 3.05 -2.98
CA PRO A 399 28.60 3.13 -3.93
C PRO A 399 29.91 3.56 -3.27
N LYS A 400 31.04 3.14 -3.84
CA LYS A 400 32.41 3.44 -3.35
C LYS A 400 32.76 2.81 -1.99
N THR A 401 31.94 1.89 -1.50
CA THR A 401 32.32 1.06 -0.35
C THR A 401 33.48 0.16 -0.75
N VAL A 402 34.55 0.15 0.04
CA VAL A 402 35.75 -0.65 -0.19
C VAL A 402 35.87 -1.69 0.91
N VAL A 403 36.11 -2.94 0.53
CA VAL A 403 36.46 -3.99 1.48
C VAL A 403 37.91 -3.80 1.94
N ILE A 404 38.11 -3.64 3.25
CA ILE A 404 39.40 -3.35 3.87
C ILE A 404 40.00 -4.54 4.65
N SER A 405 39.24 -5.63 4.80
CA SER A 405 39.76 -6.91 5.30
C SER A 405 40.30 -7.78 4.16
N THR A 406 41.04 -8.83 4.51
CA THR A 406 41.36 -9.90 3.56
C THR A 406 40.09 -10.66 3.23
N TRP A 407 39.77 -10.81 1.94
CA TRP A 407 38.60 -11.54 1.48
C TRP A 407 38.84 -12.14 0.08
N ASP A 408 38.04 -13.12 -0.32
CA ASP A 408 38.15 -13.85 -1.59
C ASP A 408 37.34 -13.20 -2.73
N LYS A 409 36.91 -11.95 -2.53
CA LYS A 409 36.00 -11.19 -3.40
C LYS A 409 34.61 -11.83 -3.56
N ARG A 410 34.20 -12.64 -2.59
CA ARG A 410 32.83 -13.17 -2.51
C ARG A 410 32.08 -12.55 -1.34
N LEU A 411 30.83 -12.18 -1.60
CA LEU A 411 29.91 -11.63 -0.61
C LEU A 411 28.61 -12.43 -0.63
N GLU A 412 28.36 -13.18 0.43
CA GLU A 412 27.07 -13.80 0.71
C GLU A 412 26.07 -12.73 1.16
N LEU A 413 24.97 -12.63 0.44
CA LEU A 413 23.86 -11.77 0.80
C LEU A 413 23.11 -12.34 2.02
N PRO A 414 22.31 -11.51 2.72
CA PRO A 414 21.63 -11.93 3.93
C PRO A 414 20.73 -13.15 3.71
N HIS A 415 20.95 -14.19 4.50
CA HIS A 415 20.07 -15.35 4.57
C HIS A 415 19.91 -15.81 6.02
N SER A 416 18.73 -16.35 6.32
CA SER A 416 18.35 -16.85 7.62
C SER A 416 19.03 -18.18 7.92
N LEU A 417 19.54 -18.32 9.13
CA LEU A 417 20.04 -19.58 9.67
C LEU A 417 19.02 -20.15 10.66
N GLY A 418 19.00 -21.47 10.83
CA GLY A 418 18.18 -22.12 11.84
C GLY A 418 18.53 -21.63 13.25
N ILE A 419 17.48 -21.37 14.05
CA ILE A 419 17.59 -20.95 15.46
C ILE A 419 17.51 -22.14 16.43
N SER A 420 17.09 -23.31 15.95
CA SER A 420 16.89 -24.51 16.77
C SER A 420 18.09 -25.44 16.64
N ASN A 421 18.64 -25.88 17.78
CA ASN A 421 19.61 -26.98 17.96
C ASN A 421 21.11 -26.62 18.08
N ASP A 422 21.48 -25.33 18.16
CA ASP A 422 22.86 -24.90 18.41
C ASP A 422 23.06 -24.40 19.86
N ASN A 423 24.30 -24.46 20.38
CA ASN A 423 24.73 -23.80 21.64
C ASN A 423 24.62 -22.25 21.61
N LEU A 424 23.85 -21.70 20.67
CA LEU A 424 23.69 -20.28 20.39
C LEU A 424 23.10 -19.51 21.58
N LEU A 425 22.01 -20.00 22.17
CA LEU A 425 21.38 -19.35 23.32
C LEU A 425 22.34 -19.24 24.52
N THR A 426 23.19 -20.26 24.72
CA THR A 426 24.25 -20.26 25.74
C THR A 426 25.28 -19.17 25.44
N LYS A 427 25.81 -19.13 24.22
CA LYS A 427 26.80 -18.10 23.80
C LYS A 427 26.26 -16.68 23.94
N VAL A 428 25.01 -16.46 23.54
CA VAL A 428 24.35 -15.14 23.68
C VAL A 428 24.24 -14.77 25.16
N ASN A 429 23.79 -15.68 26.02
CA ASN A 429 23.68 -15.44 27.47
C ASN A 429 25.04 -15.25 28.17
N GLU A 430 26.10 -15.91 27.71
CA GLU A 430 27.47 -15.69 28.20
C GLU A 430 27.91 -14.24 27.93
N GLY A 431 27.70 -13.72 26.73
CA GLY A 431 28.04 -12.33 26.41
C GLY A 431 27.11 -11.30 27.06
N LEU A 432 25.80 -11.56 27.17
CA LEU A 432 24.86 -10.68 27.87
C LEU A 432 25.13 -10.59 29.37
N SER A 433 25.67 -11.65 29.97
CA SER A 433 26.06 -11.63 31.39
C SER A 433 27.13 -10.57 31.70
N LEU A 434 27.96 -10.18 30.72
CA LEU A 434 28.95 -9.11 30.87
C LEU A 434 28.32 -7.73 31.07
N VAL A 435 27.06 -7.55 30.67
CA VAL A 435 26.29 -6.30 30.81
C VAL A 435 25.08 -6.46 31.73
N ASN A 436 25.13 -7.45 32.63
CA ASN A 436 24.07 -7.77 33.62
C ASN A 436 22.69 -8.06 33.00
N LYS A 437 22.67 -8.66 31.81
CA LYS A 437 21.45 -9.04 31.08
C LYS A 437 21.38 -10.55 30.82
N GLU A 438 20.18 -11.06 30.56
CA GLU A 438 19.92 -12.42 30.06
C GLU A 438 18.73 -12.44 29.08
N THR A 439 18.67 -13.46 28.21
CA THR A 439 17.57 -13.72 27.27
C THR A 439 17.07 -15.18 27.35
N THR A 440 15.78 -15.39 27.10
CA THR A 440 15.15 -16.71 27.03
C THR A 440 14.94 -17.20 25.59
N GLY A 441 15.25 -16.40 24.58
CA GLY A 441 14.98 -16.75 23.19
C GLY A 441 15.75 -15.90 22.18
N ILE A 442 15.91 -16.45 20.98
CA ILE A 442 16.47 -15.77 19.80
C ILE A 442 15.33 -15.66 18.78
N ASP A 443 15.08 -14.45 18.28
CA ASP A 443 13.98 -14.16 17.36
C ASP A 443 14.40 -14.34 15.91
N LEU A 444 15.64 -13.97 15.58
CA LEU A 444 16.21 -14.06 14.23
C LEU A 444 17.70 -14.39 14.31
N ARG A 445 18.17 -15.21 13.37
CA ARG A 445 19.60 -15.49 13.14
C ARG A 445 19.88 -15.36 11.65
N LEU A 446 20.87 -14.54 11.30
CA LEU A 446 21.21 -14.19 9.92
C LEU A 446 22.71 -14.33 9.68
N LYS A 447 23.08 -14.84 8.51
CA LYS A 447 24.44 -14.77 8.00
C LYS A 447 24.50 -13.76 6.86
N VAL A 448 25.51 -12.88 6.92
CA VAL A 448 25.84 -11.93 5.86
C VAL A 448 27.37 -11.95 5.72
N GLY A 449 27.90 -11.84 4.51
CA GLY A 449 29.35 -11.83 4.31
C GLY A 449 29.92 -13.17 3.85
N GLY A 450 30.74 -13.84 4.65
CA GLY A 450 31.30 -15.14 4.28
C GLY A 450 31.71 -15.94 5.51
N ASP A 451 32.49 -17.01 5.30
CA ASP A 451 33.08 -17.76 6.42
C ASP A 451 34.06 -16.90 7.24
N GLN A 452 34.63 -15.87 6.61
CA GLN A 452 35.43 -14.83 7.24
C GLN A 452 34.66 -13.51 7.38
N GLU A 453 35.04 -12.72 8.38
CA GLU A 453 34.55 -11.38 8.64
C GLU A 453 35.00 -10.43 7.53
N ILE A 454 34.02 -9.78 6.91
CA ILE A 454 34.27 -8.78 5.85
C ILE A 454 34.14 -7.39 6.49
N ARG A 455 35.17 -6.55 6.37
CA ARG A 455 35.18 -5.17 6.90
C ARG A 455 35.15 -4.14 5.77
N PHE A 456 34.47 -3.02 6.01
CA PHE A 456 34.27 -1.92 5.08
C PHE A 456 34.88 -0.61 5.59
N ASN A 457 35.23 0.28 4.67
CA ASN A 457 35.72 1.63 4.99
C ASN A 457 34.62 2.61 5.48
N GLN A 458 33.35 2.24 5.39
CA GLN A 458 32.20 3.04 5.81
C GLN A 458 31.05 2.13 6.28
N HIS A 459 30.05 2.69 6.98
CA HIS A 459 28.87 1.93 7.38
C HIS A 459 28.04 1.49 6.18
N VAL A 460 27.64 0.22 6.21
CA VAL A 460 26.58 -0.35 5.38
C VAL A 460 25.31 -0.51 6.22
N THR A 461 24.16 -0.61 5.55
CA THR A 461 22.86 -0.62 6.22
C THR A 461 22.20 -1.98 6.09
N LEU A 462 21.94 -2.64 7.21
CA LEU A 462 21.13 -3.86 7.29
C LEU A 462 19.85 -3.55 8.07
N ILE A 463 18.70 -3.66 7.44
CA ILE A 463 17.39 -3.46 8.05
C ILE A 463 16.77 -4.83 8.30
N LEU A 464 16.40 -5.10 9.55
CA LEU A 464 15.72 -6.30 9.99
C LEU A 464 14.24 -5.97 10.19
N LYS A 465 13.42 -6.43 9.25
CA LYS A 465 12.01 -6.03 9.13
C LYS A 465 11.18 -6.57 10.29
N GLY A 466 10.36 -5.72 10.89
CA GLY A 466 9.50 -6.07 12.03
C GLY A 466 10.23 -6.40 13.33
N GLN A 467 11.55 -6.13 13.44
CA GLN A 467 12.37 -6.43 14.62
C GLN A 467 12.63 -5.19 15.51
N GLY A 468 11.94 -4.07 15.28
CA GLY A 468 12.23 -2.78 15.92
C GLY A 468 12.06 -2.74 17.44
N ASP A 469 11.36 -3.70 18.05
CA ASP A 469 11.25 -3.89 19.50
C ASP A 469 12.40 -4.71 20.10
N LYS A 470 13.22 -5.36 19.27
CA LYS A 470 14.30 -6.26 19.70
C LYS A 470 15.63 -5.54 19.92
N GLU A 471 16.53 -6.18 20.65
CA GLU A 471 17.97 -5.88 20.66
C GLU A 471 18.68 -6.75 19.60
N ALA A 472 19.89 -6.34 19.19
CA ALA A 472 20.71 -7.09 18.25
C ALA A 472 22.08 -7.43 18.85
N GLY A 473 22.74 -8.41 18.24
CA GLY A 473 24.14 -8.72 18.49
C GLY A 473 24.75 -9.43 17.29
N PHE A 474 26.07 -9.56 17.30
CA PHE A 474 26.80 -10.29 16.27
C PHE A 474 27.72 -11.34 16.90
N ILE A 475 28.03 -12.37 16.13
CA ILE A 475 28.96 -13.44 16.48
C ILE A 475 30.14 -13.35 15.54
N ASN A 476 31.35 -13.23 16.10
CA ASN A 476 32.58 -13.15 15.32
C ASN A 476 33.10 -14.54 14.92
N GLU A 477 34.19 -14.58 14.16
CA GLU A 477 34.82 -15.82 13.67
C GLU A 477 35.22 -16.80 14.78
N ASN A 478 35.53 -16.30 15.98
CA ASN A 478 35.86 -17.12 17.15
C ASN A 478 34.61 -17.68 17.87
N GLY A 479 33.41 -17.40 17.35
CA GLY A 479 32.15 -17.81 17.92
C GLY A 479 31.75 -17.01 19.17
N ILE A 480 32.36 -15.85 19.41
CA ILE A 480 32.08 -14.97 20.55
C ILE A 480 30.94 -14.01 20.18
N PHE A 481 29.92 -13.96 21.04
CA PHE A 481 28.79 -13.05 20.90
C PHE A 481 29.12 -11.66 21.49
N THR A 482 28.72 -10.60 20.76
CA THR A 482 28.81 -9.21 21.20
C THR A 482 27.46 -8.51 20.99
N SER A 483 26.97 -7.82 22.02
CA SER A 483 25.73 -7.03 21.93
C SER A 483 25.96 -5.75 21.13
N ILE A 484 25.01 -5.39 20.26
CA ILE A 484 25.04 -4.15 19.47
C ILE A 484 24.27 -3.06 20.23
N PRO A 485 24.88 -1.89 20.51
CA PRO A 485 24.17 -0.78 21.13
C PRO A 485 22.94 -0.37 20.32
N LYS A 486 21.80 -0.21 20.99
CA LYS A 486 20.55 0.29 20.40
C LYS A 486 20.28 1.71 20.86
N TYR A 487 20.08 2.61 19.91
CA TYR A 487 19.85 4.03 20.12
C TYR A 487 18.46 4.45 19.63
N ASP A 488 17.98 5.60 20.13
CA ASP A 488 16.62 6.09 19.83
C ASP A 488 16.51 6.76 18.45
N ASN A 489 17.63 7.01 17.77
CA ASN A 489 17.63 7.77 16.52
C ASN A 489 18.72 7.33 15.55
N SER A 490 18.55 7.77 14.30
CA SER A 490 19.40 7.45 13.15
C SER A 490 20.64 8.35 13.00
N SER A 491 21.01 9.12 14.03
CA SER A 491 22.17 10.02 13.93
C SER A 491 23.42 9.21 13.57
N GLU A 492 24.23 9.72 12.65
CA GLU A 492 25.50 9.09 12.30
C GLU A 492 26.42 9.05 13.53
N ARG A 493 27.11 7.92 13.70
CA ARG A 493 27.96 7.62 14.85
C ARG A 493 29.30 7.08 14.39
N ASN A 494 30.32 7.24 15.22
CA ASN A 494 31.68 6.75 14.94
C ASN A 494 31.90 5.29 15.41
N GLU A 495 30.88 4.63 15.95
CA GLU A 495 30.99 3.23 16.42
C GLU A 495 31.06 2.26 15.25
N GLU A 496 31.78 1.15 15.40
CA GLU A 496 31.89 0.14 14.34
C GLU A 496 30.54 -0.45 13.94
N VAL A 497 29.67 -0.66 14.94
CA VAL A 497 28.32 -1.17 14.75
C VAL A 497 27.38 -0.55 15.78
N TYR A 498 26.20 -0.15 15.33
CA TYR A 498 25.12 0.33 16.18
C TYR A 498 23.76 0.03 15.55
N SER A 499 22.71 0.11 16.35
CA SER A 499 21.35 -0.10 15.89
C SER A 499 20.39 0.97 16.38
N TYR A 500 19.25 1.11 15.70
CA TYR A 500 18.12 1.93 16.14
C TYR A 500 16.82 1.43 15.52
N ALA A 501 15.70 1.76 16.14
CA ALA A 501 14.39 1.41 15.61
C ALA A 501 13.85 2.52 14.69
N LEU A 502 13.28 2.14 13.55
CA LEU A 502 12.57 3.06 12.65
C LEU A 502 11.41 2.31 12.00
N ASN A 503 10.20 2.85 12.07
CA ASN A 503 9.01 2.26 11.45
C ASN A 503 8.71 0.80 11.82
N GLY A 504 9.07 0.37 13.04
CA GLY A 504 8.89 -1.01 13.49
C GLY A 504 9.98 -1.99 13.02
N ASP A 505 10.94 -1.52 12.24
CA ASP A 505 12.12 -2.29 11.82
C ASP A 505 13.33 -1.95 12.70
N LEU A 506 14.27 -2.90 12.80
CA LEU A 506 15.55 -2.67 13.47
C LEU A 506 16.62 -2.41 12.41
N ILE A 507 17.18 -1.21 12.42
CA ILE A 507 18.25 -0.82 11.51
C ILE A 507 19.58 -1.05 12.20
N VAL A 508 20.44 -1.83 11.57
CA VAL A 508 21.83 -2.07 11.97
C VAL A 508 22.73 -1.33 10.98
N LYS A 509 23.49 -0.36 11.50
CA LYS A 509 24.60 0.29 10.80
C LYS A 509 25.87 -0.42 11.22
N THR A 510 26.56 -1.05 10.28
CA THR A 510 27.76 -1.85 10.58
C THR A 510 28.86 -1.56 9.57
N ASN A 511 30.12 -1.61 10.00
CA ASN A 511 31.28 -1.60 9.11
C ASN A 511 31.82 -3.02 8.85
N HIS A 512 31.13 -4.06 9.32
CA HIS A 512 31.54 -5.44 9.11
C HIS A 512 30.35 -6.40 8.97
N PHE A 513 30.54 -7.50 8.26
CA PHE A 513 29.57 -8.57 8.15
C PHE A 513 30.08 -9.89 8.72
N THR A 514 29.23 -10.51 9.54
CA THR A 514 29.41 -11.82 10.17
C THR A 514 28.06 -12.51 10.33
N GLU A 515 27.82 -13.19 11.45
CA GLU A 515 26.52 -13.69 11.86
C GLU A 515 25.85 -12.69 12.83
N PHE A 516 24.59 -12.32 12.57
CA PHE A 516 23.77 -11.42 13.39
C PHE A 516 22.62 -12.17 14.04
N VAL A 517 22.24 -11.76 15.25
CA VAL A 517 21.07 -12.28 15.97
C VAL A 517 20.22 -11.17 16.57
N THR A 518 18.91 -11.39 16.67
CA THR A 518 17.99 -10.52 17.44
C THR A 518 17.40 -11.27 18.63
N TYR A 519 17.13 -10.55 19.71
CA TYR A 519 16.62 -11.10 20.97
C TYR A 519 15.93 -10.02 21.82
N ILE A 520 15.16 -10.44 22.82
CA ILE A 520 14.71 -9.59 23.93
C ILE A 520 15.51 -9.94 25.19
N SER A 521 16.01 -8.94 25.90
CA SER A 521 16.78 -9.15 27.14
C SER A 521 16.07 -8.57 28.38
N LYS A 522 16.47 -9.04 29.57
CA LYS A 522 16.08 -8.47 30.87
C LYS A 522 17.29 -8.40 31.80
N ILE A 523 17.22 -7.56 32.85
CA ILE A 523 18.26 -7.46 33.87
C ILE A 523 18.28 -8.73 34.73
N LYS A 524 19.46 -9.25 35.04
CA LYS A 524 19.65 -10.43 35.87
C LYS A 524 19.38 -10.10 37.35
N GLU A 525 18.33 -10.68 37.94
CA GLU A 525 18.02 -10.49 39.37
C GLU A 525 18.99 -11.29 40.25
N THR A 526 19.76 -10.61 41.10
CA THR A 526 20.53 -11.25 42.19
C THR A 526 19.67 -11.31 43.45
N GLY A 527 19.46 -12.51 43.98
CA GLY A 527 18.66 -12.76 45.18
C GLY A 527 19.10 -11.94 46.41
N ASN A 528 18.11 -11.43 47.14
CA ASN A 528 18.25 -10.62 48.35
C ASN A 528 19.09 -11.27 49.46
N GLY A 529 20.05 -10.51 49.98
CA GLY A 529 20.54 -10.56 51.36
C GLY A 529 20.36 -9.19 52.02
N ASN A 530 19.62 -9.16 53.12
CA ASN A 530 19.13 -8.00 53.88
C ASN A 530 20.10 -6.83 54.11
N GLY A 531 19.56 -5.60 54.02
CA GLY A 531 20.12 -4.40 54.64
C GLY A 531 19.32 -3.15 54.28
N GLY A 532 18.39 -2.74 55.16
CA GLY A 532 17.63 -1.52 54.99
C GLY A 532 18.50 -0.26 55.07
N GLY A 533 18.16 0.75 54.27
CA GLY A 533 18.79 2.07 54.33
C GLY A 533 18.60 2.88 53.04
N VAL A 534 17.58 3.75 53.06
CA VAL A 534 17.43 4.98 52.27
C VAL A 534 17.44 4.83 50.73
N VAL A 535 16.27 5.01 50.11
CA VAL A 535 16.17 5.32 48.67
C VAL A 535 16.96 6.60 48.40
N PRO A 536 18.03 6.59 47.57
CA PRO A 536 18.61 7.83 47.10
C PRO A 536 17.61 8.49 46.16
N PRO A 537 17.38 9.82 46.25
CA PRO A 537 16.44 10.51 45.39
C PRO A 537 16.89 10.37 43.93
N VAL A 538 15.92 10.13 43.04
CA VAL A 538 16.14 10.19 41.60
C VAL A 538 16.48 11.63 41.25
N THR A 539 17.74 11.92 40.96
CA THR A 539 18.18 13.27 40.59
C THR A 539 17.85 13.54 39.13
N ASN A 540 16.96 14.51 38.89
CA ASN A 540 16.71 15.04 37.54
C ASN A 540 17.97 15.75 37.05
N THR A 541 18.47 15.41 35.86
CA THR A 541 19.71 15.98 35.31
C THR A 541 19.49 16.51 33.91
N ILE A 542 20.20 17.58 33.56
CA ILE A 542 20.37 18.06 32.19
C ILE A 542 21.82 17.88 31.74
N THR A 543 22.06 18.06 30.46
CA THR A 543 23.41 18.22 29.91
C THR A 543 23.62 19.70 29.58
N LEU A 544 24.70 20.30 30.09
CA LEU A 544 25.04 21.72 29.87
C LEU A 544 26.40 21.84 29.17
N SER A 545 26.51 22.69 28.15
CA SER A 545 27.79 23.11 27.54
C SER A 545 27.87 24.62 27.32
N VAL A 546 29.10 25.13 27.24
CA VAL A 546 29.42 26.51 26.87
C VAL A 546 30.56 26.47 25.85
N GLU A 547 30.27 26.90 24.62
CA GLU A 547 31.00 26.51 23.43
C GLU A 547 31.55 27.72 22.67
N LYS A 548 32.82 27.65 22.26
CA LYS A 548 33.51 28.66 21.43
C LYS A 548 33.95 28.09 20.07
N ARG A 549 33.31 27.00 19.64
CA ARG A 549 33.73 26.19 18.48
C ARG A 549 33.69 26.96 17.16
N THR A 550 32.75 27.90 17.02
CA THR A 550 32.61 28.77 15.84
C THR A 550 33.80 29.67 15.57
N ILE A 551 34.52 30.08 16.62
CA ILE A 551 35.77 30.84 16.51
C ILE A 551 37.02 29.94 16.57
N GLY A 552 36.85 28.64 16.33
CA GLY A 552 37.94 27.66 16.32
C GLY A 552 38.57 27.40 17.70
N LYS A 553 37.90 27.78 18.79
CA LYS A 553 38.37 27.57 20.17
C LYS A 553 37.59 26.43 20.85
N GLY A 554 38.25 25.74 21.79
CA GLY A 554 37.60 24.71 22.61
C GLY A 554 36.51 25.27 23.52
N ASP A 555 35.68 24.36 24.05
CA ASP A 555 34.58 24.71 24.95
C ASP A 555 35.10 25.32 26.27
N ILE A 556 34.42 26.36 26.76
CA ILE A 556 34.60 26.86 28.14
C ILE A 556 34.12 25.80 29.13
N ILE A 557 32.97 25.18 28.80
CA ILE A 557 32.42 24.05 29.52
C ILE A 557 32.08 22.98 28.49
N ALA A 558 32.90 21.94 28.41
CA ALA A 558 32.53 20.72 27.66
C ALA A 558 31.24 20.11 28.26
N PRO A 559 30.42 19.39 27.48
CA PRO A 559 29.14 18.86 27.93
C PRO A 559 29.23 18.13 29.27
N VAL A 560 28.54 18.64 30.29
CA VAL A 560 28.53 18.10 31.65
C VAL A 560 27.12 17.84 32.12
N ARG A 561 26.92 16.80 32.93
CA ARG A 561 25.65 16.57 33.61
C ARG A 561 25.51 17.54 34.77
N VAL A 562 24.35 18.19 34.85
CA VAL A 562 23.99 19.15 35.90
C VAL A 562 22.69 18.70 36.52
N GLU A 563 22.65 18.60 37.85
CA GLU A 563 21.42 18.35 38.58
C GLU A 563 20.51 19.57 38.52
N LEU A 564 19.24 19.33 38.19
CA LEU A 564 18.20 20.34 38.18
C LEU A 564 17.66 20.57 39.59
N GLN A 565 17.51 21.84 39.94
CA GLN A 565 16.76 22.31 41.10
C GLN A 565 15.37 22.73 40.66
N ASP A 566 14.39 22.61 41.56
CA ASP A 566 13.00 23.00 41.27
C ASP A 566 12.94 24.49 40.86
N GLY A 567 12.40 24.74 39.67
CA GLY A 567 12.30 26.08 39.10
C GLY A 567 13.54 26.57 38.33
N ASP A 568 14.53 25.70 38.08
CA ASP A 568 15.69 26.06 37.28
C ASP A 568 15.30 26.55 35.88
N THR A 569 15.85 27.71 35.54
CA THR A 569 15.83 28.25 34.19
C THR A 569 17.14 27.96 33.46
N ALA A 570 17.15 28.13 32.14
CA ALA A 570 18.35 28.03 31.32
C ALA A 570 19.50 28.93 31.84
N TYR A 571 19.16 30.09 32.41
CA TYR A 571 20.15 30.96 33.04
C TYR A 571 20.56 30.50 34.44
N THR A 572 19.64 30.17 35.35
CA THR A 572 20.00 29.85 36.76
C THR A 572 20.81 28.54 36.86
N ALA A 573 20.54 27.56 36.00
CA ALA A 573 21.35 26.35 35.92
C ALA A 573 22.76 26.62 35.38
N PHE A 574 22.89 27.56 34.44
CA PHE A 574 24.18 27.98 33.89
C PHE A 574 24.98 28.82 34.90
N GLU A 575 24.38 29.84 35.51
CA GLU A 575 24.98 30.72 36.51
C GLU A 575 25.58 29.92 37.67
N ARG A 576 24.82 28.96 38.22
CA ARG A 576 25.27 28.07 39.29
C ARG A 576 26.52 27.25 38.92
N ILE A 577 26.62 26.80 37.67
CA ILE A 577 27.77 26.02 37.20
C ILE A 577 28.96 26.91 36.87
N ALA A 578 28.72 28.11 36.34
CA ALA A 578 29.76 29.10 36.10
C ALA A 578 30.42 29.55 37.41
N GLU A 579 29.64 29.89 38.43
CA GLU A 579 30.15 30.26 39.77
C GLU A 579 31.01 29.14 40.38
N LYS A 580 30.53 27.88 40.34
CA LYS A 580 31.27 26.72 40.84
C LYS A 580 32.61 26.50 40.14
N ARG A 581 32.73 26.93 38.87
CA ARG A 581 33.94 26.75 38.06
C ARG A 581 34.80 28.01 37.98
N GLY A 582 34.42 29.09 38.66
CA GLY A 582 35.12 30.37 38.60
C GLY A 582 35.04 31.03 37.23
N ILE A 583 34.00 30.74 36.43
CA ILE A 583 33.77 31.35 35.13
C ILE A 583 32.99 32.65 35.34
N SER A 584 33.54 33.77 34.87
CA SER A 584 32.85 35.06 34.95
C SER A 584 31.67 35.12 33.97
N ILE A 585 30.54 35.66 34.42
CA ILE A 585 29.40 36.02 33.57
C ILE A 585 29.16 37.52 33.73
N GLU A 586 29.11 38.24 32.63
CA GLU A 586 28.62 39.62 32.59
C GLU A 586 27.25 39.62 31.93
N SER A 587 26.22 40.07 32.64
CA SER A 587 24.84 40.10 32.18
C SER A 587 24.15 41.41 32.58
N THR A 588 23.11 41.78 31.83
CA THR A 588 22.23 42.91 32.15
C THR A 588 20.77 42.45 32.21
N GLY A 589 19.97 43.09 33.05
CA GLY A 589 18.56 42.74 33.25
C GLY A 589 18.35 41.47 34.08
N SER A 590 17.08 41.04 34.20
CA SER A 590 16.68 39.81 34.90
C SER A 590 15.38 39.26 34.32
N GLY A 591 15.06 37.99 34.59
CA GLY A 591 13.83 37.34 34.10
C GLY A 591 13.67 37.44 32.59
N ALA A 592 12.55 38.00 32.12
CA ALA A 592 12.25 38.15 30.69
C ALA A 592 13.19 39.13 29.96
N ASN A 593 13.89 40.00 30.70
CA ASN A 593 14.79 41.04 30.17
C ASN A 593 16.29 40.70 30.34
N LEU A 594 16.61 39.50 30.83
CA LEU A 594 17.99 39.09 31.03
C LEU A 594 18.71 38.90 29.68
N TYR A 595 19.91 39.48 29.58
CA TYR A 595 20.80 39.41 28.42
C TYR A 595 22.25 39.16 28.86
N ILE A 596 22.94 38.22 28.21
CA ILE A 596 24.34 37.88 28.49
C ILE A 596 25.27 38.71 27.61
N GLN A 597 26.13 39.50 28.22
CA GLN A 597 27.12 40.34 27.53
C GLN A 597 28.45 39.62 27.37
N ALA A 598 28.91 38.88 28.38
CA ALA A 598 30.16 38.13 28.30
C ALA A 598 30.11 36.83 29.12
N ILE A 599 30.86 35.82 28.67
CA ILE A 599 31.15 34.59 29.43
C ILE A 599 32.65 34.34 29.36
N ASP A 600 33.29 34.17 30.51
CA ASP A 600 34.73 33.93 30.66
C ASP A 600 35.61 34.96 29.94
N GLY A 601 35.23 36.24 30.04
CA GLY A 601 35.94 37.36 29.41
C GLY A 601 35.80 37.45 27.88
N LEU A 602 34.97 36.61 27.26
CA LEU A 602 34.59 36.75 25.85
C LEU A 602 33.26 37.47 25.75
N ALA A 603 33.28 38.73 25.34
CA ALA A 603 32.11 39.61 25.26
C ALA A 603 31.44 39.56 23.90
N GLU A 604 30.19 40.04 23.85
CA GLU A 604 29.55 40.47 22.62
C GLU A 604 30.45 41.46 21.88
N PHE A 605 30.42 41.37 20.55
CA PHE A 605 31.22 42.16 19.62
C PHE A 605 32.75 41.90 19.57
N ASP A 606 33.32 41.07 20.45
CA ASP A 606 34.75 40.75 20.44
C ASP A 606 35.25 40.12 19.13
N ASN A 607 34.37 39.48 18.34
CA ASN A 607 34.70 38.87 17.05
C ASN A 607 33.88 39.46 15.89
N GLY A 608 33.53 40.74 16.00
CA GLY A 608 32.83 41.52 14.96
C GLY A 608 31.48 42.04 15.43
N SER A 609 30.91 43.02 14.74
CA SER A 609 29.67 43.71 15.16
C SER A 609 28.43 42.82 15.27
N LEU A 610 28.51 41.57 14.81
CA LEU A 610 27.44 40.57 14.83
C LEU A 610 27.72 39.40 15.78
N SER A 611 28.82 39.47 16.57
CA SER A 611 29.19 38.40 17.49
C SER A 611 28.56 38.55 18.87
N GLY A 612 28.19 37.44 19.51
CA GLY A 612 27.54 37.43 20.83
C GLY A 612 27.22 36.03 21.34
N TRP A 613 26.59 35.95 22.51
CA TRP A 613 26.21 34.67 23.12
C TRP A 613 24.75 34.32 22.84
N MET A 614 24.52 33.11 22.35
CA MET A 614 23.18 32.54 22.18
C MET A 614 23.03 31.26 22.99
N TYR A 615 21.83 31.00 23.50
CA TYR A 615 21.52 29.72 24.14
C TYR A 615 20.55 28.91 23.29
N SER A 616 20.74 27.59 23.29
CA SER A 616 19.80 26.63 22.72
C SER A 616 19.46 25.55 23.73
N VAL A 617 18.23 25.05 23.69
CA VAL A 617 17.79 23.90 24.47
C VAL A 617 17.30 22.84 23.50
N ASN A 618 17.88 21.65 23.56
CA ASN A 618 17.60 20.53 22.65
C ASN A 618 17.76 20.93 21.16
N GLY A 619 18.75 21.78 20.87
CA GLY A 619 19.05 22.26 19.51
C GLY A 619 18.13 23.36 18.98
N LYS A 620 17.22 23.92 19.80
CA LYS A 620 16.36 25.05 19.42
C LYS A 620 16.80 26.33 20.13
N PHE A 621 16.86 27.45 19.40
CA PHE A 621 17.18 28.78 19.93
C PHE A 621 15.90 29.53 20.30
N PRO A 622 15.59 29.73 21.60
CA PRO A 622 14.39 30.45 21.98
C PRO A 622 14.52 31.94 21.66
N ASN A 623 13.43 32.57 21.19
CA ASN A 623 13.36 34.00 20.88
C ASN A 623 12.97 34.87 22.10
N TYR A 624 13.16 34.33 23.30
CA TYR A 624 12.90 34.99 24.57
C TYR A 624 13.98 34.62 25.59
N SER A 625 14.09 35.39 26.66
CA SER A 625 15.24 35.34 27.57
C SER A 625 15.43 33.98 28.26
N ALA A 626 16.70 33.58 28.43
CA ALA A 626 17.11 32.40 29.21
C ALA A 626 16.68 32.49 30.68
N GLY A 627 16.41 33.70 31.19
CA GLY A 627 15.95 33.94 32.56
C GLY A 627 14.49 33.54 32.81
N ILE A 628 13.75 33.10 31.79
CA ILE A 628 12.37 32.59 31.92
C ILE A 628 12.16 31.23 31.24
N TYR A 629 13.21 30.63 30.68
CA TYR A 629 13.11 29.31 30.07
C TYR A 629 13.29 28.22 31.14
N ASN A 630 12.21 27.60 31.61
CA ASN A 630 12.27 26.52 32.61
C ASN A 630 12.81 25.21 32.01
N LEU A 631 13.82 24.62 32.65
CA LEU A 631 14.48 23.38 32.22
C LEU A 631 13.77 22.13 32.75
N LYS A 632 13.90 21.03 32.01
CA LYS A 632 13.33 19.71 32.34
C LYS A 632 14.40 18.63 32.34
N ASN A 633 14.12 17.52 33.06
CA ASN A 633 15.02 16.37 33.11
C ASN A 633 15.33 15.86 31.69
N GLY A 634 16.60 15.67 31.39
CA GLY A 634 17.11 15.22 30.10
C GLY A 634 17.40 16.32 29.09
N ASP A 635 17.07 17.58 29.37
CA ASP A 635 17.35 18.68 28.42
C ASP A 635 18.85 18.83 28.15
N VAL A 636 19.18 19.26 26.94
CA VAL A 636 20.54 19.63 26.50
C VAL A 636 20.58 21.14 26.31
N LEU A 637 21.12 21.84 27.29
CA LEU A 637 21.32 23.28 27.27
C LEU A 637 22.72 23.60 26.72
N ARG A 638 22.80 24.39 25.66
CA ARG A 638 24.07 24.81 25.04
C ARG A 638 24.13 26.32 24.98
N TRP A 639 25.17 26.91 25.54
CA TRP A 639 25.54 28.31 25.30
C TRP A 639 26.60 28.34 24.21
N GLN A 640 26.35 29.03 23.12
CA GLN A 640 27.16 28.99 21.90
C GLN A 640 27.52 30.41 21.51
N TYR A 641 28.82 30.67 21.35
CA TYR A 641 29.29 31.96 20.84
C TYR A 641 29.04 32.00 19.33
N THR A 642 28.38 33.04 18.84
CA THR A 642 28.15 33.28 17.41
C THR A 642 28.99 34.45 16.95
N THR A 643 29.38 34.45 15.68
CA THR A 643 30.01 35.57 14.97
C THR A 643 29.10 36.22 13.93
N ASN A 644 27.90 35.68 13.73
CA ASN A 644 26.97 36.06 12.66
C ASN A 644 25.50 35.95 13.08
N LEU A 645 25.10 36.60 14.18
CA LEU A 645 23.71 36.64 14.69
C LEU A 645 23.01 35.27 14.78
N GLY A 646 23.78 34.22 15.00
CA GLY A 646 23.30 32.86 15.16
C GLY A 646 23.38 31.97 13.92
N GLU A 647 23.58 32.51 12.71
CA GLU A 647 23.58 31.72 11.47
C GLU A 647 24.67 30.65 11.47
N ASP A 648 25.86 30.99 11.98
CA ASP A 648 27.02 30.11 12.14
C ASP A 648 26.85 29.02 13.21
N VAL A 649 25.88 29.18 14.12
CA VAL A 649 25.50 28.17 15.12
C VAL A 649 24.19 27.46 14.79
N GLY A 650 23.64 27.67 13.58
CA GLY A 650 22.46 27.00 13.07
C GLY A 650 21.13 27.69 13.38
N ASN A 651 21.15 28.94 13.83
CA ASN A 651 19.96 29.77 14.04
C ASN A 651 19.61 30.58 12.77
N LYS A 652 18.38 30.47 12.28
CA LYS A 652 17.88 31.24 11.14
C LYS A 652 16.96 32.35 11.66
N PHE A 653 17.50 33.54 11.89
CA PHE A 653 16.76 34.66 12.52
C PHE A 653 15.83 35.36 11.50
N ASP A 654 14.53 35.48 11.82
CA ASP A 654 13.49 36.15 11.00
C ASP A 654 12.75 37.29 11.74
N GLY A 655 13.47 38.11 12.51
CA GLY A 655 13.08 39.50 12.82
C GLY A 655 11.61 39.79 13.23
N ASN A 656 11.15 39.24 14.37
CA ASN A 656 10.06 39.72 15.26
C ASN A 656 8.87 40.54 14.69
N LYS A 657 7.63 40.02 14.86
CA LYS A 657 6.59 40.58 15.78
C LYS A 657 5.23 39.87 15.72
N GLU A 658 4.73 39.41 16.87
CA GLU A 658 3.31 39.56 17.28
C GLU A 658 3.20 40.80 18.19
N THR A 659 2.07 41.52 18.32
CA THR A 659 0.89 41.21 19.18
C THR A 659 -0.20 42.35 19.01
N PRO A 660 -1.30 42.47 19.79
CA PRO A 660 -2.70 42.24 19.36
C PRO A 660 -3.68 43.45 19.53
N GLY A 661 -4.83 43.49 18.83
CA GLY A 661 -6.00 44.30 19.27
C GLY A 661 -6.98 44.92 18.23
N LYS A 662 -8.10 44.22 17.99
CA LYS A 662 -9.52 44.72 17.91
C LYS A 662 -10.01 45.59 16.70
N PRO A 663 -11.34 45.74 16.46
CA PRO A 663 -12.07 45.11 15.34
C PRO A 663 -12.83 46.07 14.37
N GLY A 664 -13.17 45.58 13.17
CA GLY A 664 -14.13 46.23 12.26
C GLY A 664 -14.71 45.26 11.20
N LEU A 665 -16.03 45.05 11.25
CA LEU A 665 -16.90 44.34 10.28
C LEU A 665 -17.36 45.31 9.15
N PRO A 666 -18.25 44.93 8.21
CA PRO A 666 -18.19 43.91 7.15
C PRO A 666 -18.51 44.52 5.76
N VAL A 667 -18.56 43.73 4.66
CA VAL A 667 -19.67 43.64 3.67
C VAL A 667 -19.26 42.82 2.40
N HIS A 668 -20.10 41.81 2.13
CA HIS A 668 -20.28 40.89 0.97
C HIS A 668 -20.63 41.56 -0.39
N PRO A 669 -21.02 40.88 -1.51
CA PRO A 669 -21.06 39.43 -1.83
C PRO A 669 -20.51 39.03 -3.23
N GLY A 670 -20.36 37.71 -3.40
CA GLY A 670 -20.46 36.89 -4.61
C GLY A 670 -20.66 37.53 -6.00
N GLY A 671 -19.81 37.09 -6.92
CA GLY A 671 -20.04 37.18 -8.35
C GLY A 671 -19.08 36.24 -9.09
N ALA A 672 -19.61 35.18 -9.70
CA ALA A 672 -18.91 34.44 -10.72
C ALA A 672 -18.51 35.41 -11.84
N GLY A 673 -17.22 35.60 -12.05
CA GLY A 673 -16.69 36.54 -13.03
C GLY A 673 -15.37 36.06 -13.60
N THR A 674 -15.40 35.58 -14.84
CA THR A 674 -14.26 35.59 -15.73
C THR A 674 -13.84 37.06 -15.95
N GLY A 675 -12.84 37.54 -15.21
CA GLY A 675 -12.38 38.92 -15.33
C GLY A 675 -10.97 39.09 -14.78
N GLY A 676 -10.04 39.44 -15.66
CA GLY A 676 -8.66 39.82 -15.31
C GLY A 676 -8.59 41.11 -14.52
N GLY A 677 -8.98 41.05 -13.24
CA GLY A 677 -8.66 42.07 -12.25
C GLY A 677 -7.23 41.89 -11.76
N ALA A 678 -6.47 42.98 -11.64
CA ALA A 678 -5.16 42.95 -11.02
C ALA A 678 -5.26 42.40 -9.59
N LEU A 679 -4.38 41.46 -9.23
CA LEU A 679 -4.32 40.90 -7.87
C LEU A 679 -4.03 42.01 -6.87
N THR A 680 -4.73 42.00 -5.73
CA THR A 680 -4.42 42.93 -4.63
C THR A 680 -3.06 42.59 -4.01
N PRO A 681 -2.36 43.56 -3.38
CA PRO A 681 -1.10 43.27 -2.67
C PRO A 681 -1.24 42.16 -1.62
N LYS A 682 -2.37 42.12 -0.89
CA LYS A 682 -2.68 41.06 0.10
C LYS A 682 -2.74 39.69 -0.58
N GLN A 683 -3.43 39.57 -1.71
CA GLN A 683 -3.51 38.31 -2.46
C GLN A 683 -2.15 37.83 -2.97
N VAL A 684 -1.31 38.74 -3.48
CA VAL A 684 0.04 38.42 -3.95
C VAL A 684 0.91 37.93 -2.79
N GLU A 685 0.87 38.61 -1.65
CA GLU A 685 1.63 38.26 -0.46
C GLU A 685 1.18 36.90 0.11
N GLU A 686 -0.12 36.66 0.20
CA GLU A 686 -0.65 35.39 0.70
C GLU A 686 -0.34 34.22 -0.23
N SER A 687 -0.49 34.39 -1.55
CA SER A 687 -0.10 33.37 -2.53
C SER A 687 1.39 33.04 -2.42
N ALA A 688 2.24 34.06 -2.24
CA ALA A 688 3.67 33.85 -2.00
C ALA A 688 3.97 33.03 -0.72
N LYS A 689 3.19 33.20 0.35
CA LYS A 689 3.30 32.43 1.60
C LYS A 689 2.85 30.97 1.48
N LEU A 690 2.06 30.63 0.46
CA LEU A 690 1.66 29.25 0.17
C LEU A 690 2.66 28.53 -0.73
N LYS A 691 3.38 29.29 -1.55
CA LYS A 691 4.26 28.76 -2.59
C LYS A 691 5.27 27.73 -2.07
N SER A 692 5.92 27.97 -0.93
CA SER A 692 6.89 27.03 -0.37
C SER A 692 6.28 25.70 0.06
N LEU A 693 5.04 25.72 0.58
CA LEU A 693 4.32 24.51 0.97
C LEU A 693 3.86 23.73 -0.27
N ILE A 694 3.36 24.41 -1.30
CA ILE A 694 2.96 23.82 -2.58
C ILE A 694 4.18 23.19 -3.27
N ASP A 695 5.29 23.93 -3.34
CA ASP A 695 6.54 23.46 -3.92
C ASP A 695 7.08 22.24 -3.16
N GLY A 696 7.13 22.31 -1.82
CA GLY A 696 7.56 21.20 -0.97
C GLY A 696 6.71 19.95 -1.17
N ALA A 697 5.38 20.08 -1.06
CA ALA A 697 4.47 18.94 -1.16
C ALA A 697 4.51 18.30 -2.55
N SER A 698 4.57 19.13 -3.61
CA SER A 698 4.70 18.62 -4.98
C SER A 698 6.03 17.90 -5.23
N ALA A 699 7.14 18.44 -4.73
CA ALA A 699 8.46 17.80 -4.84
C ALA A 699 8.52 16.49 -4.05
N TRP A 700 7.90 16.46 -2.88
CA TRP A 700 7.80 15.26 -2.05
C TRP A 700 7.00 14.17 -2.77
N ILE A 701 5.84 14.49 -3.37
CA ILE A 701 5.06 13.53 -4.17
C ILE A 701 5.90 13.01 -5.33
N LEU A 702 6.54 13.89 -6.11
CA LEU A 702 7.35 13.48 -7.27
C LEU A 702 8.56 12.63 -6.91
N SER A 703 9.15 12.83 -5.73
CA SER A 703 10.34 12.10 -5.28
C SER A 703 10.01 10.74 -4.67
N ASN A 704 8.85 10.61 -4.03
CA ASN A 704 8.47 9.40 -3.31
C ASN A 704 7.52 8.49 -4.11
N ARG A 705 6.71 9.05 -5.02
CA ARG A 705 5.67 8.33 -5.75
C ARG A 705 6.20 7.67 -7.03
N LYS A 706 5.82 6.40 -7.26
CA LYS A 706 6.09 5.70 -8.53
C LYS A 706 4.91 5.80 -9.48
N PHE A 707 5.08 6.56 -10.57
CA PHE A 707 4.10 6.69 -11.65
C PHE A 707 4.32 5.68 -12.79
N THR A 708 4.90 4.52 -12.48
CA THR A 708 5.21 3.44 -13.43
C THR A 708 4.21 2.29 -13.39
N VAL A 709 3.26 2.31 -12.45
CA VAL A 709 2.13 1.37 -12.33
C VAL A 709 0.86 2.16 -12.01
N GLN A 710 -0.31 1.66 -12.43
CA GLN A 710 -1.57 2.27 -12.05
C GLN A 710 -1.95 1.82 -10.64
N ASP A 711 -2.04 2.78 -9.70
CA ASP A 711 -2.49 2.59 -8.33
C ASP A 711 -3.53 3.65 -7.98
N ASN A 712 -4.44 3.34 -7.05
CA ASN A 712 -5.56 4.17 -6.66
C ASN A 712 -5.15 5.55 -6.10
N PHE A 713 -3.95 5.68 -5.57
CA PHE A 713 -3.44 6.94 -5.05
C PHE A 713 -2.81 7.83 -6.13
N ASN A 714 -2.33 7.27 -7.25
CA ASN A 714 -1.65 8.03 -8.30
C ASN A 714 -2.58 9.07 -8.94
N ASP A 715 -3.87 8.78 -9.10
CA ASP A 715 -4.80 9.71 -9.78
C ASP A 715 -5.03 11.00 -8.97
N TRP A 716 -5.10 10.87 -7.65
CA TRP A 716 -5.22 12.04 -6.77
C TRP A 716 -3.92 12.84 -6.71
N ASP A 717 -2.76 12.17 -6.75
CA ASP A 717 -1.45 12.83 -6.87
C ASP A 717 -1.36 13.61 -8.17
N VAL A 718 -1.81 13.00 -9.28
CA VAL A 718 -1.88 13.65 -10.58
C VAL A 718 -2.80 14.85 -10.57
N MET A 719 -3.97 14.74 -9.96
CA MET A 719 -4.88 15.88 -9.82
C MET A 719 -4.23 17.01 -9.01
N ALA A 720 -3.58 16.70 -7.89
CA ALA A 720 -2.92 17.69 -7.03
C ALA A 720 -1.76 18.39 -7.76
N LEU A 721 -0.93 17.64 -8.48
CA LEU A 721 0.16 18.18 -9.30
C LEU A 721 -0.37 19.04 -10.45
N ALA A 722 -1.33 18.54 -11.23
CA ALA A 722 -1.87 19.26 -12.37
C ALA A 722 -2.55 20.58 -11.95
N ARG A 723 -3.38 20.55 -10.91
CA ARG A 723 -4.12 21.75 -10.47
C ARG A 723 -3.24 22.79 -9.78
N SER A 724 -2.11 22.37 -9.20
CA SER A 724 -1.07 23.28 -8.67
C SER A 724 -0.13 23.84 -9.75
N GLY A 725 -0.34 23.48 -11.02
CA GLY A 725 0.50 23.91 -12.14
C GLY A 725 1.86 23.21 -12.19
N LYS A 726 1.99 22.07 -11.52
CA LYS A 726 3.21 21.23 -11.52
C LYS A 726 3.15 20.23 -12.65
N GLN A 727 4.33 19.86 -13.15
CA GLN A 727 4.44 18.89 -14.22
C GLN A 727 4.04 17.50 -13.70
N VAL A 728 3.05 16.90 -14.36
CA VAL A 728 2.67 15.51 -14.14
C VAL A 728 3.62 14.59 -14.92
N PRO A 729 4.08 13.47 -14.34
CA PRO A 729 4.89 12.50 -15.06
C PRO A 729 4.22 12.02 -16.35
N SER A 730 4.92 12.15 -17.48
CA SER A 730 4.39 11.87 -18.82
C SER A 730 3.94 10.42 -19.01
N THR A 731 4.49 9.50 -18.22
CA THR A 731 4.14 8.07 -18.22
C THR A 731 2.74 7.79 -17.70
N TYR A 732 2.21 8.65 -16.82
CA TYR A 732 0.96 8.38 -16.11
C TYR A 732 -0.20 8.08 -17.05
N TYR A 733 -0.46 8.95 -18.04
CA TYR A 733 -1.64 8.77 -18.89
C TYR A 733 -1.56 7.49 -19.72
N ALA A 734 -0.37 7.12 -20.24
CA ALA A 734 -0.20 5.88 -20.99
C ALA A 734 -0.44 4.65 -20.10
N ILE A 735 -0.02 4.70 -18.84
CA ILE A 735 -0.26 3.63 -17.87
C ILE A 735 -1.75 3.53 -17.51
N LEU A 736 -2.40 4.66 -17.25
CA LEU A 736 -3.84 4.71 -17.02
C LEU A 736 -4.62 4.17 -18.23
N GLU A 737 -4.26 4.61 -19.44
CA GLU A 737 -4.91 4.17 -20.68
C GLU A 737 -4.77 2.65 -20.86
N ASN A 738 -3.58 2.09 -20.65
CA ASN A 738 -3.37 0.65 -20.68
C ASN A 738 -4.18 -0.07 -19.59
N TYR A 739 -4.23 0.48 -18.38
CA TYR A 739 -5.01 -0.10 -17.28
C TYR A 739 -6.51 -0.12 -17.60
N VAL A 740 -7.06 1.00 -18.10
CA VAL A 740 -8.47 1.07 -18.54
C VAL A 740 -8.74 0.08 -19.66
N LYS A 741 -7.81 -0.06 -20.62
CA LYS A 741 -7.89 -1.04 -21.70
C LYS A 741 -7.91 -2.48 -21.19
N GLU A 742 -6.98 -2.84 -20.30
CA GLU A 742 -6.89 -4.17 -19.68
C GLU A 742 -8.15 -4.53 -18.89
N LYS A 743 -8.72 -3.54 -18.18
CA LYS A 743 -9.98 -3.69 -17.44
C LYS A 743 -11.21 -3.55 -18.33
N LYS A 744 -11.05 -3.31 -19.63
CA LYS A 744 -12.14 -3.10 -20.59
C LYS A 744 -13.12 -2.00 -20.15
N GLY A 745 -12.59 -0.96 -19.51
CA GLY A 745 -13.40 0.13 -18.96
C GLY A 745 -14.36 -0.26 -17.84
N GLU A 746 -14.22 -1.46 -17.25
CA GLU A 746 -15.11 -1.97 -16.21
C GLU A 746 -14.42 -2.02 -14.84
N PHE A 747 -14.95 -1.25 -13.90
CA PHE A 747 -14.47 -1.13 -12.53
C PHE A 747 -15.57 -1.45 -11.51
N ARG A 748 -15.13 -1.97 -10.35
CA ARG A 748 -16.02 -2.40 -9.27
C ARG A 748 -16.61 -1.22 -8.51
N LEU A 749 -15.79 -0.23 -8.20
CA LEU A 749 -16.19 0.95 -7.42
C LEU A 749 -16.61 2.08 -8.36
N VAL A 750 -17.65 2.83 -8.00
CA VAL A 750 -18.04 4.03 -8.77
C VAL A 750 -16.95 5.10 -8.67
N THR A 751 -16.31 5.19 -7.50
CA THR A 751 -15.21 6.13 -7.23
C THR A 751 -13.95 5.88 -8.05
N ASP A 752 -13.78 4.69 -8.64
CA ASP A 752 -12.68 4.46 -9.58
C ASP A 752 -12.91 5.30 -10.85
N TYR A 753 -14.11 5.24 -11.43
CA TYR A 753 -14.46 6.05 -12.61
C TYR A 753 -14.34 7.54 -12.33
N GLU A 754 -14.86 7.99 -11.18
CA GLU A 754 -14.90 9.41 -10.81
C GLU A 754 -13.50 9.99 -10.62
N ARG A 755 -12.65 9.28 -9.89
CA ARG A 755 -11.26 9.68 -9.64
C ARG A 755 -10.42 9.70 -10.91
N MET A 756 -10.50 8.67 -11.75
CA MET A 756 -9.81 8.63 -13.03
C MET A 756 -10.30 9.76 -13.96
N ALA A 757 -11.61 10.02 -14.00
CA ALA A 757 -12.17 11.09 -14.81
C ALA A 757 -11.70 12.48 -14.35
N LEU A 758 -11.63 12.71 -13.04
CA LEU A 758 -11.10 13.95 -12.45
C LEU A 758 -9.62 14.15 -12.79
N ALA A 759 -8.78 13.11 -12.63
CA ALA A 759 -7.36 13.19 -12.93
C ALA A 759 -7.09 13.45 -14.43
N VAL A 760 -7.82 12.76 -15.31
CA VAL A 760 -7.72 12.95 -16.77
C VAL A 760 -8.16 14.35 -17.18
N THR A 761 -9.23 14.85 -16.57
CA THR A 761 -9.69 16.23 -16.81
C THR A 761 -8.64 17.24 -16.31
N ALA A 762 -8.03 17.00 -15.16
CA ALA A 762 -7.04 17.90 -14.57
C ALA A 762 -5.79 18.07 -15.45
N ILE A 763 -5.38 17.01 -16.16
CA ILE A 763 -4.26 17.07 -17.12
C ILE A 763 -4.69 17.52 -18.53
N GLY A 764 -5.91 18.04 -18.68
CA GLY A 764 -6.41 18.59 -19.94
C GLY A 764 -6.79 17.55 -20.99
N LYS A 765 -7.01 16.29 -20.59
CA LYS A 765 -7.46 15.21 -21.48
C LYS A 765 -8.95 14.93 -21.31
N ASP A 766 -9.53 14.21 -22.27
CA ASP A 766 -10.96 13.93 -22.32
C ASP A 766 -11.31 12.58 -21.68
N PRO A 767 -11.98 12.55 -20.51
CA PRO A 767 -12.39 11.30 -19.86
C PRO A 767 -13.51 10.55 -20.59
N ARG A 768 -14.07 11.13 -21.66
CA ARG A 768 -15.06 10.45 -22.53
C ARG A 768 -14.41 9.47 -23.50
N ASN A 769 -13.09 9.49 -23.64
CA ASN A 769 -12.36 8.58 -24.51
C ASN A 769 -10.99 8.23 -23.95
N ILE A 770 -10.96 7.25 -23.05
CA ILE A 770 -9.73 6.64 -22.54
C ILE A 770 -9.69 5.20 -23.04
N ALA A 771 -8.75 4.88 -23.93
CA ALA A 771 -8.69 3.58 -24.62
C ALA A 771 -10.03 3.15 -25.29
N GLY A 772 -10.84 4.10 -25.76
CA GLY A 772 -12.16 3.83 -26.35
C GLY A 772 -13.32 3.74 -25.37
N PHE A 773 -13.10 4.02 -24.07
CA PHE A 773 -14.14 3.99 -23.04
C PHE A 773 -14.50 5.40 -22.55
N ASN A 774 -15.80 5.62 -22.33
CA ASN A 774 -16.33 6.86 -21.78
C ASN A 774 -16.60 6.71 -20.28
N LEU A 775 -15.67 7.17 -19.44
CA LEU A 775 -15.82 7.02 -17.99
C LEU A 775 -16.92 7.91 -17.41
N LEU A 776 -17.23 9.05 -18.04
CA LEU A 776 -18.32 9.92 -17.58
C LEU A 776 -19.69 9.26 -17.79
N GLU A 777 -19.88 8.55 -18.90
CA GLU A 777 -21.06 7.72 -19.15
C GLU A 777 -21.21 6.62 -18.11
N LYS A 778 -20.10 5.94 -17.78
CA LYS A 778 -20.08 4.92 -16.72
C LYS A 778 -20.38 5.46 -15.33
N ILE A 779 -20.24 6.77 -15.09
CA ILE A 779 -20.66 7.44 -13.84
C ILE A 779 -22.17 7.70 -13.86
N TYR A 780 -22.67 8.45 -14.84
CA TYR A 780 -24.10 8.86 -14.82
C TYR A 780 -25.07 7.71 -15.12
N ASN A 781 -24.61 6.58 -15.67
CA ASN A 781 -25.39 5.35 -15.86
C ASN A 781 -25.06 4.24 -14.85
N ASN A 782 -24.35 4.56 -13.76
CA ASN A 782 -23.93 3.53 -12.81
C ASN A 782 -25.08 3.06 -11.90
N GLY A 783 -25.49 1.80 -12.03
CA GLY A 783 -26.49 1.19 -11.14
C GLY A 783 -26.08 1.07 -9.66
N ARG A 784 -24.83 1.38 -9.30
CA ARG A 784 -24.26 1.19 -7.95
C ARG A 784 -23.87 2.51 -7.26
N MET A 785 -24.34 3.65 -7.77
CA MET A 785 -23.96 4.99 -7.30
C MET A 785 -23.99 5.16 -5.77
N THR A 786 -25.02 4.61 -5.11
CA THR A 786 -25.19 4.75 -3.65
C THR A 786 -24.47 3.68 -2.82
N ASN A 787 -23.73 2.75 -3.44
CA ASN A 787 -23.09 1.65 -2.71
C ASN A 787 -21.90 2.09 -1.86
N GLN A 788 -21.31 3.25 -2.16
CA GLN A 788 -20.24 3.87 -1.38
C GLN A 788 -20.77 5.03 -0.52
N GLY A 789 -22.09 5.04 -0.26
CA GLY A 789 -22.76 6.07 0.54
C GLY A 789 -22.62 7.47 -0.06
N THR A 790 -22.47 8.47 0.80
CA THR A 790 -22.32 9.88 0.42
C THR A 790 -21.12 10.10 -0.49
N ASN A 791 -20.06 9.29 -0.34
CA ASN A 791 -18.81 9.45 -1.08
C ASN A 791 -18.98 9.31 -2.60
N GLY A 792 -19.78 8.33 -3.05
CA GLY A 792 -20.05 8.15 -4.49
C GLY A 792 -20.84 9.33 -5.07
N LEU A 793 -21.86 9.82 -4.35
CA LEU A 793 -22.67 10.96 -4.80
C LEU A 793 -21.83 12.25 -4.96
N VAL A 794 -20.93 12.48 -4.01
CA VAL A 794 -20.04 13.64 -4.00
C VAL A 794 -19.09 13.62 -5.20
N PHE A 795 -18.36 12.53 -5.40
CA PHE A 795 -17.37 12.45 -6.46
C PHE A 795 -18.01 12.36 -7.85
N ALA A 796 -19.19 11.75 -7.99
CA ALA A 796 -19.98 11.83 -9.22
C ALA A 796 -20.28 13.29 -9.61
N LEU A 797 -20.79 14.10 -8.67
CA LEU A 797 -21.14 15.49 -8.95
C LEU A 797 -19.90 16.34 -9.23
N LEU A 798 -18.77 16.07 -8.56
CA LEU A 798 -17.49 16.71 -8.85
C LEU A 798 -16.98 16.37 -10.25
N ALA A 799 -16.96 15.08 -10.62
CA ALA A 799 -16.46 14.61 -11.91
C ALA A 799 -17.31 15.13 -13.09
N LEU A 800 -18.64 15.10 -12.97
CA LEU A 800 -19.55 15.54 -14.03
C LEU A 800 -19.45 17.05 -14.30
N ASP A 801 -19.12 17.84 -13.29
CA ASP A 801 -19.02 19.30 -13.42
C ASP A 801 -17.62 19.82 -13.69
N ALA A 802 -16.61 18.95 -13.67
CA ALA A 802 -15.23 19.34 -13.87
C ALA A 802 -15.01 20.07 -15.20
N ASN A 803 -15.70 19.66 -16.28
CA ASN A 803 -15.54 20.29 -17.59
C ASN A 803 -16.87 20.51 -18.35
N LYS A 804 -17.93 20.92 -17.63
CA LYS A 804 -19.27 21.20 -18.20
C LYS A 804 -19.85 20.04 -19.03
N THR A 805 -19.68 18.81 -18.56
CA THR A 805 -20.17 17.61 -19.26
C THR A 805 -21.69 17.67 -19.46
N VAL A 806 -22.13 17.44 -20.69
CA VAL A 806 -23.55 17.23 -21.00
C VAL A 806 -23.95 15.85 -20.47
N VAL A 807 -24.87 15.83 -19.50
CA VAL A 807 -25.47 14.60 -18.98
C VAL A 807 -26.83 14.43 -19.66
N PRO A 808 -27.11 13.28 -20.32
CA PRO A 808 -28.40 13.03 -20.95
C PRO A 808 -29.56 13.15 -19.95
N ASN A 809 -30.71 13.67 -20.40
CA ASN A 809 -31.88 13.84 -19.53
C ASN A 809 -32.45 12.51 -19.02
N ASP A 810 -32.26 11.44 -19.79
CA ASP A 810 -32.65 10.07 -19.48
C ASP A 810 -31.59 9.28 -18.70
N ALA A 811 -30.46 9.90 -18.35
CA ALA A 811 -29.43 9.28 -17.52
C ALA A 811 -30.02 8.79 -16.19
N LEU A 812 -29.50 7.65 -15.71
CA LEU A 812 -29.90 7.10 -14.42
C LEU A 812 -29.68 8.13 -13.30
N TRP A 813 -28.53 8.81 -13.34
CA TRP A 813 -28.11 9.85 -12.41
C TRP A 813 -27.89 11.19 -13.11
N THR A 814 -28.93 12.02 -13.13
CA THR A 814 -28.80 13.44 -13.49
C THR A 814 -28.21 14.24 -12.33
N ARG A 815 -27.71 15.45 -12.59
CA ARG A 815 -27.23 16.37 -11.55
C ARG A 815 -28.28 16.61 -10.47
N ASP A 816 -29.53 16.83 -10.87
CA ASP A 816 -30.63 17.02 -9.92
C ASP A 816 -30.88 15.80 -9.05
N LYS A 817 -30.84 14.59 -9.62
CA LYS A 817 -30.99 13.35 -8.85
C LYS A 817 -29.84 13.16 -7.86
N LEU A 818 -28.60 13.43 -8.28
CA LEU A 818 -27.42 13.37 -7.41
C LEU A 818 -27.52 14.38 -6.26
N ILE A 819 -27.89 15.63 -6.56
CA ILE A 819 -28.09 16.69 -5.57
C ILE A 819 -29.19 16.30 -4.59
N GLN A 820 -30.35 15.86 -5.08
CA GLN A 820 -31.47 15.46 -4.20
C GLN A 820 -31.07 14.31 -3.28
N GLN A 821 -30.39 13.29 -3.81
CA GLN A 821 -29.90 12.17 -2.98
C GLN A 821 -28.84 12.62 -1.99
N LEU A 822 -27.94 13.52 -2.37
CA LEU A 822 -26.93 14.07 -1.48
C LEU A 822 -27.57 14.86 -0.34
N LEU A 823 -28.50 15.78 -0.64
CA LEU A 823 -29.24 16.55 0.36
C LEU A 823 -30.03 15.64 1.31
N ALA A 824 -30.54 14.50 0.84
CA ALA A 824 -31.23 13.52 1.67
C ALA A 824 -30.29 12.80 2.67
N GLN A 825 -28.97 12.85 2.48
CA GLN A 825 -27.99 12.33 3.44
C GLN A 825 -27.69 13.32 4.57
N GLN A 826 -28.14 14.59 4.50
CA GLN A 826 -27.83 15.55 5.54
C GLN A 826 -28.57 15.19 6.84
N ASN A 827 -27.80 15.02 7.92
CA ASN A 827 -28.33 14.77 9.24
C ASN A 827 -28.99 16.04 9.83
N SER A 828 -29.83 15.83 10.84
CA SER A 828 -30.54 16.94 11.51
C SER A 828 -29.61 17.95 12.19
N ASP A 829 -28.38 17.54 12.53
CA ASP A 829 -27.34 18.41 13.07
C ASP A 829 -26.68 19.31 12.01
N GLY A 830 -26.97 19.07 10.73
CA GLY A 830 -26.44 19.80 9.58
C GLY A 830 -25.22 19.15 8.91
N GLY A 831 -24.62 18.14 9.53
CA GLY A 831 -23.49 17.41 8.94
C GLY A 831 -23.94 16.32 7.96
N PHE A 832 -22.98 15.74 7.25
CA PHE A 832 -23.18 14.60 6.34
C PHE A 832 -22.39 13.38 6.83
N PRO A 833 -23.00 12.19 6.88
CA PRO A 833 -22.32 10.95 7.24
C PRO A 833 -21.67 10.29 6.02
N LEU A 834 -20.79 9.31 6.26
CA LEU A 834 -20.25 8.45 5.20
C LEU A 834 -21.26 7.38 4.73
N SER A 835 -22.00 6.78 5.67
CA SER A 835 -22.97 5.70 5.42
C SER A 835 -24.41 6.18 5.42
N LYS A 836 -25.28 5.43 4.73
CA LYS A 836 -26.73 5.64 4.61
C LYS A 836 -27.57 4.97 5.71
N GLU A 837 -26.91 4.40 6.73
CA GLU A 837 -27.59 3.71 7.82
C GLU A 837 -28.37 4.70 8.69
N SER A 838 -29.50 4.26 9.25
CA SER A 838 -30.49 5.12 9.91
C SER A 838 -30.01 5.80 11.21
N ASN A 839 -28.75 5.68 11.58
CA ASN A 839 -28.10 6.35 12.71
C ASN A 839 -26.64 6.76 12.39
N ALA A 840 -26.28 6.90 11.11
CA ALA A 840 -24.91 7.22 10.73
C ALA A 840 -24.53 8.64 11.22
N VAL A 841 -23.42 8.72 11.95
CA VAL A 841 -22.93 9.96 12.55
C VAL A 841 -22.30 10.85 11.47
N SER A 842 -22.55 12.15 11.58
CA SER A 842 -21.94 13.18 10.72
C SER A 842 -20.42 13.16 10.83
N ASP A 843 -19.74 13.24 9.70
CA ASP A 843 -18.29 13.16 9.58
C ASP A 843 -17.72 14.47 9.00
N ILE A 844 -16.55 14.89 9.49
CA ILE A 844 -15.93 16.18 9.09
C ILE A 844 -15.60 16.18 7.60
N ASP A 845 -14.94 15.13 7.14
CA ASP A 845 -14.44 15.01 5.77
C ASP A 845 -15.63 14.94 4.82
N MET A 846 -16.61 14.09 5.14
CA MET A 846 -17.79 13.95 4.31
C MET A 846 -18.66 15.20 4.27
N THR A 847 -18.78 15.93 5.38
CA THR A 847 -19.50 17.21 5.40
C THR A 847 -18.80 18.24 4.52
N ALA A 848 -17.49 18.38 4.64
CA ALA A 848 -16.72 19.31 3.84
C ALA A 848 -16.72 18.93 2.35
N MET A 849 -16.53 17.65 2.01
CA MET A 849 -16.59 17.15 0.64
C MET A 849 -17.97 17.32 -0.01
N SER A 850 -19.05 17.18 0.78
CA SER A 850 -20.41 17.48 0.32
C SER A 850 -20.58 18.96 -0.04
N LEU A 851 -20.00 19.87 0.75
CA LEU A 851 -19.97 21.30 0.42
C LEU A 851 -19.19 21.60 -0.86
N GLN A 852 -18.07 20.92 -1.10
CA GLN A 852 -17.30 21.05 -2.35
C GLN A 852 -18.15 20.70 -3.58
N ALA A 853 -18.94 19.62 -3.49
CA ALA A 853 -19.84 19.19 -4.55
C ALA A 853 -20.98 20.20 -4.81
N LEU A 854 -21.49 20.82 -3.75
CA LEU A 854 -22.64 21.76 -3.78
C LEU A 854 -22.26 23.21 -4.08
N ALA A 855 -20.97 23.57 -4.11
CA ALA A 855 -20.52 24.96 -4.13
C ALA A 855 -20.97 25.80 -5.34
N LYS A 856 -21.22 25.16 -6.47
CA LYS A 856 -21.64 25.75 -7.77
C LYS A 856 -23.15 25.97 -7.87
N TYR A 857 -23.92 25.47 -6.89
CA TYR A 857 -25.38 25.47 -6.92
C TYR A 857 -26.00 26.35 -5.82
N GLN A 858 -25.27 27.35 -5.35
CA GLN A 858 -25.66 28.21 -4.22
C GLN A 858 -26.78 29.22 -4.57
N ASP A 859 -27.14 29.33 -5.85
CA ASP A 859 -28.31 30.05 -6.34
C ASP A 859 -29.63 29.35 -5.99
N ARG A 860 -29.59 28.02 -5.73
CA ARG A 860 -30.74 27.23 -5.29
C ARG A 860 -30.92 27.35 -3.78
N LYS A 861 -32.11 27.80 -3.37
CA LYS A 861 -32.41 28.11 -1.96
C LYS A 861 -32.25 26.91 -1.04
N GLU A 862 -32.66 25.73 -1.48
CA GLU A 862 -32.58 24.48 -0.74
C GLU A 862 -31.12 24.03 -0.51
N ILE A 863 -30.26 24.21 -1.52
CA ILE A 863 -28.84 23.89 -1.42
C ILE A 863 -28.15 24.90 -0.51
N LYS A 864 -28.44 26.19 -0.67
CA LYS A 864 -27.91 27.22 0.21
C LYS A 864 -28.30 26.99 1.67
N ALA A 865 -29.54 26.60 1.95
CA ALA A 865 -29.99 26.29 3.31
C ALA A 865 -29.23 25.08 3.90
N ALA A 866 -29.01 24.03 3.11
CA ALA A 866 -28.21 22.87 3.53
C ALA A 866 -26.74 23.26 3.77
N THR A 867 -26.15 24.08 2.88
CA THR A 867 -24.80 24.61 3.02
C THR A 867 -24.63 25.43 4.30
N ASP A 868 -25.58 26.31 4.62
CA ASP A 868 -25.52 27.14 5.82
C ASP A 868 -25.55 26.28 7.11
N LYS A 869 -26.35 25.21 7.13
CA LYS A 869 -26.37 24.24 8.25
C LYS A 869 -25.04 23.49 8.39
N ALA A 870 -24.49 22.99 7.28
CA ALA A 870 -23.22 22.26 7.28
C ALA A 870 -22.04 23.15 7.71
N LEU A 871 -22.00 24.41 7.27
CA LEU A 871 -21.00 25.39 7.72
C LEU A 871 -21.12 25.69 9.22
N SER A 872 -22.34 25.82 9.74
CA SER A 872 -22.58 26.00 11.18
C SER A 872 -22.08 24.79 11.97
N TRP A 873 -22.38 23.59 11.50
CA TRP A 873 -21.93 22.35 12.14
C TRP A 873 -20.41 22.20 12.10
N LEU A 874 -19.76 22.40 10.95
CA LEU A 874 -18.29 22.38 10.85
C LEU A 874 -17.66 23.43 11.78
N SER A 875 -18.18 24.65 11.80
CA SER A 875 -17.72 25.69 12.72
C SER A 875 -17.81 25.27 14.19
N SER A 876 -18.83 24.49 14.59
CA SER A 876 -18.96 23.99 15.96
C SER A 876 -18.03 22.80 16.26
N GLN A 877 -17.59 22.05 15.25
CA GLN A 877 -16.64 20.94 15.43
C GLN A 877 -15.17 21.39 15.45
N GLN A 878 -14.87 22.59 14.96
CA GLN A 878 -13.49 23.09 14.88
C GLN A 878 -12.91 23.38 16.27
N LEU A 879 -11.69 22.88 16.50
CA LEU A 879 -10.97 22.97 17.76
C LEU A 879 -10.35 24.35 17.98
N ALA A 880 -9.98 24.66 19.23
CA ALA A 880 -9.42 25.96 19.61
C ALA A 880 -8.14 26.35 18.82
N ASN A 881 -7.37 25.35 18.38
CA ASN A 881 -6.15 25.51 17.59
C ASN A 881 -6.41 25.68 16.07
N GLY A 882 -7.67 25.67 15.64
CA GLY A 882 -8.08 25.75 14.23
C GLY A 882 -8.23 24.40 13.52
N GLY A 883 -7.86 23.30 14.16
CA GLY A 883 -7.92 21.94 13.61
C GLY A 883 -9.28 21.25 13.74
N PHE A 884 -9.35 20.01 13.27
CA PHE A 884 -10.53 19.14 13.36
C PHE A 884 -10.14 17.74 13.81
N LYS A 885 -11.04 17.06 14.54
CA LYS A 885 -10.91 15.63 14.83
C LYS A 885 -11.84 14.81 13.96
N ALA A 886 -11.29 13.80 13.30
CA ALA A 886 -12.06 12.71 12.72
C ALA A 886 -11.68 11.42 13.45
N TRP A 887 -12.68 10.62 13.85
CA TRP A 887 -12.46 9.35 14.56
C TRP A 887 -11.57 9.44 15.81
N GLY A 888 -11.58 10.60 16.48
CA GLY A 888 -10.81 10.86 17.70
C GLY A 888 -9.40 11.44 17.49
N VAL A 889 -8.92 11.54 16.25
CA VAL A 889 -7.56 12.00 15.92
C VAL A 889 -7.62 13.35 15.19
N GLU A 890 -6.71 14.27 15.51
CA GLU A 890 -6.56 15.53 14.77
C GLU A 890 -5.72 15.31 13.50
N THR A 891 -6.33 15.46 12.33
CA THR A 891 -5.70 15.08 11.05
C THR A 891 -5.51 16.28 10.12
N SER A 892 -4.46 16.24 9.29
CA SER A 892 -4.25 17.27 8.26
C SER A 892 -5.28 17.18 7.13
N GLU A 893 -5.77 15.96 6.85
CA GLU A 893 -6.78 15.65 5.85
C GLU A 893 -8.11 16.35 6.14
N SER A 894 -8.59 16.30 7.39
CA SER A 894 -9.85 16.96 7.75
C SER A 894 -9.78 18.48 7.63
N ILE A 895 -8.65 19.08 8.02
CA ILE A 895 -8.41 20.52 7.82
C ILE A 895 -8.39 20.84 6.32
N SER A 896 -7.74 19.99 5.53
CA SER A 896 -7.62 20.13 4.09
C SER A 896 -8.99 20.12 3.40
N GLN A 897 -9.87 19.18 3.74
CA GLN A 897 -11.22 19.11 3.15
C GLN A 897 -12.04 20.38 3.44
N VAL A 898 -11.94 20.92 4.66
CA VAL A 898 -12.63 22.16 5.05
C VAL A 898 -12.08 23.36 4.27
N ILE A 899 -10.76 23.49 4.10
CA ILE A 899 -10.15 24.55 3.28
C ILE A 899 -10.64 24.48 1.83
N ILE A 900 -10.69 23.27 1.25
CA ILE A 900 -11.17 23.08 -0.14
C ILE A 900 -12.66 23.48 -0.24
N ALA A 901 -13.48 23.12 0.75
CA ALA A 901 -14.90 23.48 0.80
C ALA A 901 -15.12 24.99 0.84
N LEU A 902 -14.44 25.70 1.77
CA LEU A 902 -14.55 27.16 1.89
C LEU A 902 -14.05 27.86 0.62
N SER A 903 -12.92 27.41 0.06
CA SER A 903 -12.38 27.94 -1.18
C SER A 903 -13.35 27.75 -2.36
N GLY A 904 -13.99 26.58 -2.44
CA GLY A 904 -15.01 26.30 -3.46
C GLY A 904 -16.25 27.18 -3.33
N LEU A 905 -16.66 27.49 -2.11
CA LEU A 905 -17.80 28.37 -1.80
C LEU A 905 -17.45 29.87 -1.92
N GLY A 906 -16.18 30.22 -2.14
CA GLY A 906 -15.71 31.60 -2.12
C GLY A 906 -15.80 32.25 -0.73
N ILE A 907 -15.70 31.44 0.33
CA ILE A 907 -15.65 31.92 1.71
C ILE A 907 -14.18 32.12 2.09
N ASP A 908 -13.87 33.31 2.61
CA ASP A 908 -12.54 33.65 3.09
C ASP A 908 -12.12 32.72 4.25
N LEU A 909 -10.86 32.30 4.29
CA LEU A 909 -10.34 31.51 5.40
C LEU A 909 -10.23 32.34 6.70
N GLU A 910 -10.29 33.68 6.60
CA GLU A 910 -10.45 34.61 7.72
C GLU A 910 -11.90 34.75 8.22
N ASP A 911 -12.87 34.02 7.64
CA ASP A 911 -14.26 34.02 8.11
C ASP A 911 -14.29 33.66 9.60
N LYS A 912 -14.94 34.52 10.39
CA LYS A 912 -14.96 34.43 11.86
C LYS A 912 -15.52 33.11 12.39
N ARG A 913 -16.29 32.38 11.58
CA ARG A 913 -16.74 31.03 11.92
C ARG A 913 -15.56 30.05 12.04
N PHE A 914 -14.52 30.25 11.25
CA PHE A 914 -13.38 29.34 11.10
C PHE A 914 -12.04 29.86 11.68
N VAL A 915 -12.07 31.01 12.35
CA VAL A 915 -10.95 31.56 13.12
C VAL A 915 -11.20 31.37 14.61
N LYS A 916 -10.39 30.56 15.28
CA LYS A 916 -10.50 30.28 16.71
C LYS A 916 -9.42 31.00 17.51
N LYS A 917 -9.54 30.94 18.85
CA LYS A 917 -8.70 31.70 19.77
C LYS A 917 -7.19 31.42 19.58
N ASP A 918 -6.82 30.16 19.36
CA ASP A 918 -5.42 29.73 19.36
C ASP A 918 -4.89 29.44 17.94
N GLY A 919 -5.76 29.43 16.93
CA GLY A 919 -5.38 29.31 15.52
C GLY A 919 -6.53 29.30 14.51
N ASP A 920 -6.13 29.41 13.24
CA ASP A 920 -6.99 29.27 12.06
C ASP A 920 -6.64 27.99 11.27
N LEU A 921 -7.36 27.74 10.18
CA LEU A 921 -7.20 26.54 9.34
C LEU A 921 -5.79 26.41 8.74
N LEU A 922 -5.21 27.49 8.23
CA LEU A 922 -3.88 27.44 7.60
C LEU A 922 -2.77 27.29 8.64
N LYS A 923 -2.89 27.98 9.78
CA LYS A 923 -1.99 27.82 10.91
C LYS A 923 -2.02 26.39 11.42
N ALA A 924 -3.21 25.79 11.56
CA ALA A 924 -3.36 24.40 11.94
C ALA A 924 -2.75 23.45 10.91
N LEU A 925 -3.06 23.61 9.61
CA LEU A 925 -2.53 22.74 8.55
C LEU A 925 -0.99 22.78 8.47
N ARG A 926 -0.38 23.96 8.65
CA ARG A 926 1.08 24.13 8.65
C ARG A 926 1.80 23.31 9.71
N THR A 927 1.15 22.99 10.82
CA THR A 927 1.77 22.16 11.88
C THR A 927 2.02 20.72 11.48
N TYR A 928 1.44 20.28 10.36
CA TYR A 928 1.62 18.94 9.80
C TYR A 928 2.66 18.91 8.68
N PHE A 929 3.19 20.06 8.26
CA PHE A 929 4.22 20.16 7.21
C PHE A 929 5.60 19.83 7.79
N ASN A 930 6.24 18.82 7.23
CA ASN A 930 7.53 18.32 7.67
C ASN A 930 8.68 18.93 6.86
N THR A 931 9.90 18.82 7.39
CA THR A 931 11.12 19.36 6.76
C THR A 931 11.51 18.63 5.48
N ASP A 932 10.96 17.44 5.22
CA ASP A 932 11.11 16.71 3.95
C ASP A 932 10.24 17.30 2.82
N GLY A 933 9.37 18.27 3.14
CA GLY A 933 8.44 18.89 2.21
C GLY A 933 7.08 18.19 2.12
N GLY A 934 6.87 17.06 2.82
CA GLY A 934 5.58 16.38 2.87
C GLY A 934 4.70 16.85 4.03
N PHE A 935 3.46 16.35 4.07
CA PHE A 935 2.57 16.49 5.21
C PHE A 935 2.34 15.14 5.90
N ALA A 936 2.24 15.18 7.22
CA ALA A 936 1.92 14.06 8.08
C ALA A 936 0.41 13.92 8.33
N HIS A 937 -0.05 12.71 8.68
CA HIS A 937 -1.43 12.45 9.05
C HIS A 937 -1.75 13.08 10.41
N ALA A 938 -1.00 12.71 11.46
CA ALA A 938 -1.01 13.39 12.75
C ALA A 938 0.27 14.23 12.96
N ARG A 939 0.21 15.21 13.87
CA ARG A 939 1.35 16.08 14.17
C ARG A 939 2.52 15.28 14.74
N GLY A 940 3.70 15.45 14.15
CA GLY A 940 4.93 14.79 14.58
C GLY A 940 5.15 13.40 13.98
N GLU A 941 4.24 12.90 13.13
CA GLU A 941 4.46 11.69 12.34
C GLU A 941 5.28 11.99 11.07
N ALA A 942 5.75 10.92 10.41
CA ALA A 942 6.37 11.02 9.10
C ALA A 942 5.35 11.48 8.03
N SER A 943 5.87 12.15 7.00
CA SER A 943 5.07 12.51 5.84
C SER A 943 4.52 11.26 5.15
N ASN A 944 3.26 11.31 4.72
CA ASN A 944 2.65 10.21 3.98
C ASN A 944 1.89 10.72 2.75
N TYR A 945 1.58 9.80 1.83
CA TYR A 945 0.97 10.14 0.54
C TYR A 945 -0.38 10.84 0.69
N MET A 946 -1.30 10.31 1.52
CA MET A 946 -2.66 10.84 1.61
C MET A 946 -2.68 12.24 2.22
N ALA A 947 -1.97 12.43 3.34
CA ALA A 947 -1.85 13.74 3.98
C ALA A 947 -1.19 14.77 3.06
N THR A 948 -0.06 14.44 2.43
CA THR A 948 0.66 15.34 1.51
C THR A 948 -0.19 15.73 0.31
N GLN A 949 -0.89 14.77 -0.27
CA GLN A 949 -1.77 14.97 -1.42
C GLN A 949 -2.98 15.85 -1.07
N GLN A 950 -3.67 15.59 0.04
CA GLN A 950 -4.83 16.39 0.45
C GLN A 950 -4.43 17.80 0.85
N ALA A 951 -3.30 17.97 1.56
CA ALA A 951 -2.77 19.28 1.88
C ALA A 951 -2.38 20.06 0.62
N LEU A 952 -1.76 19.42 -0.37
CA LEU A 952 -1.46 20.05 -1.66
C LEU A 952 -2.74 20.51 -2.37
N LEU A 953 -3.80 19.68 -2.40
CA LEU A 953 -5.11 20.06 -2.96
C LEU A 953 -5.73 21.26 -2.23
N ALA A 954 -5.64 21.30 -0.90
CA ALA A 954 -6.17 22.39 -0.08
C ALA A 954 -5.44 23.72 -0.30
N LEU A 955 -4.10 23.69 -0.23
CA LEU A 955 -3.26 24.86 -0.50
C LEU A 955 -3.48 25.38 -1.91
N THR A 956 -3.61 24.47 -2.88
CA THR A 956 -3.92 24.81 -4.28
C THR A 956 -5.31 25.41 -4.42
N ALA A 957 -6.33 24.88 -3.73
CA ALA A 957 -7.67 25.43 -3.77
C ALA A 957 -7.69 26.89 -3.29
N TYR A 958 -6.97 27.17 -2.21
CA TYR A 958 -6.87 28.53 -1.66
C TYR A 958 -6.03 29.46 -2.56
N ASP A 959 -4.87 29.02 -3.05
CA ASP A 959 -4.06 29.79 -4.00
C ASP A 959 -4.83 30.18 -5.27
N ARG A 960 -5.70 29.30 -5.76
CA ARG A 960 -6.55 29.58 -6.92
C ARG A 960 -7.58 30.67 -6.65
N VAL A 961 -8.14 30.73 -5.43
CA VAL A 961 -8.99 31.85 -5.00
C VAL A 961 -8.18 33.14 -4.95
N LEU A 962 -6.99 33.13 -4.34
CA LEU A 962 -6.12 34.30 -4.25
C LEU A 962 -5.68 34.83 -5.63
N THR A 963 -5.52 33.94 -6.60
CA THR A 963 -5.03 34.26 -7.96
C THR A 963 -6.15 34.42 -9.00
N ASN A 964 -7.42 34.52 -8.57
CA ASN A 964 -8.59 34.67 -9.45
C ASN A 964 -8.71 33.58 -10.53
N ARG A 965 -8.31 32.34 -10.20
CA ARG A 965 -8.45 31.15 -11.06
C ARG A 965 -9.74 30.41 -10.73
N THR A 966 -10.19 29.53 -11.63
CA THR A 966 -11.37 28.69 -11.38
C THR A 966 -11.13 27.80 -10.16
N SER A 967 -12.20 27.38 -9.47
CA SER A 967 -12.06 26.52 -8.29
C SER A 967 -11.35 25.19 -8.60
N LEU A 968 -10.89 24.49 -7.55
CA LEU A 968 -10.10 23.26 -7.68
C LEU A 968 -10.74 22.24 -8.63
N TYR A 969 -12.04 22.01 -8.47
CA TYR A 969 -12.83 21.03 -9.22
C TYR A 969 -13.57 21.61 -10.43
N VAL A 970 -13.55 22.93 -10.67
CA VAL A 970 -14.04 23.51 -11.93
C VAL A 970 -12.84 23.69 -12.85
N MET A 971 -12.64 22.72 -13.73
CA MET A 971 -11.43 22.55 -14.54
C MET A 971 -11.60 23.08 -15.97
N THR A 972 -12.47 24.06 -16.18
CA THR A 972 -12.64 24.70 -17.49
C THR A 972 -11.37 25.43 -17.97
N ASP A 973 -10.41 25.65 -17.06
CA ASP A 973 -9.11 26.24 -17.33
C ASP A 973 -7.97 25.21 -17.41
N ALA A 974 -8.25 23.90 -17.32
CA ALA A 974 -7.21 22.86 -17.34
C ALA A 974 -6.48 22.78 -18.69
N ALA A 975 -7.11 23.24 -19.78
CA ALA A 975 -6.44 23.45 -21.07
C ALA A 975 -5.64 24.77 -21.13
N SER A 976 -5.79 25.65 -20.15
CA SER A 976 -5.31 27.04 -20.12
C SER A 976 -4.21 27.29 -19.08
N THR A 977 -4.12 26.48 -18.02
CA THR A 977 -3.09 26.61 -16.98
C THR A 977 -1.83 25.87 -17.40
N GLY A 978 -0.93 26.63 -18.03
CA GLY A 978 0.45 26.30 -18.38
C GLY A 978 0.98 25.00 -17.82
N THR A 979 0.99 23.96 -18.66
CA THR A 979 2.19 23.17 -18.81
C THR A 979 3.34 24.17 -18.99
N GLN A 980 4.24 24.28 -18.00
CA GLN A 980 5.62 24.54 -18.39
C GLN A 980 5.91 23.50 -19.45
N LYS A 981 6.10 23.99 -20.68
CA LYS A 981 6.59 23.20 -21.79
C LYS A 981 7.68 22.28 -21.26
N PRO A 982 7.72 20.99 -21.64
CA PRO A 982 8.97 20.27 -21.54
C PRO A 982 10.04 21.19 -22.11
N LYS A 983 11.11 21.40 -21.34
CA LYS A 983 12.31 22.14 -21.75
C LYS A 983 12.50 21.86 -23.24
N ASP A 984 12.42 22.90 -24.08
CA ASP A 984 12.40 22.79 -25.54
C ASP A 984 13.52 21.85 -26.02
N GLU A 985 13.26 20.55 -26.11
CA GLU A 985 13.70 19.78 -27.25
C GLU A 985 12.72 20.17 -28.34
N LYS A 986 12.99 21.36 -28.90
CA LYS A 986 12.44 21.75 -30.18
C LYS A 986 12.69 20.55 -31.09
N ILE A 987 11.65 19.83 -31.49
CA ILE A 987 11.78 18.79 -32.50
C ILE A 987 12.26 19.54 -33.75
N THR A 988 13.57 19.55 -33.93
CA THR A 988 14.22 20.34 -34.95
C THR A 988 14.57 19.34 -36.02
N TYR A 989 13.82 19.35 -37.10
CA TYR A 989 14.22 18.60 -38.27
C TYR A 989 15.50 19.19 -38.83
N THR A 990 16.37 18.35 -39.37
CA THR A 990 17.62 18.84 -39.99
C THR A 990 17.36 19.77 -41.18
N ASP A 991 16.15 19.73 -41.74
CA ASP A 991 15.63 20.60 -42.80
C ASP A 991 14.57 21.61 -42.30
N ASP A 992 14.54 21.95 -41.01
CA ASP A 992 13.60 22.93 -40.42
C ASP A 992 13.68 24.33 -41.08
N ALA A 993 14.86 24.69 -41.59
CA ALA A 993 15.09 25.91 -42.37
C ALA A 993 14.38 25.91 -43.74
N SER A 994 14.06 24.72 -44.28
CA SER A 994 13.36 24.55 -45.56
C SER A 994 11.84 24.60 -45.42
N ILE A 995 11.30 24.62 -44.19
CA ILE A 995 9.86 24.74 -43.96
C ILE A 995 9.44 26.19 -44.21
N SER A 996 8.42 26.39 -45.04
CA SER A 996 7.90 27.74 -45.29
C SER A 996 7.36 28.37 -44.00
N ALA A 997 7.59 29.68 -43.82
CA ALA A 997 7.19 30.41 -42.61
C ALA A 997 5.70 30.24 -42.27
N TRP A 998 4.82 30.21 -43.28
CA TRP A 998 3.37 30.00 -43.10
C TRP A 998 2.99 28.58 -42.66
N ALA A 999 3.86 27.59 -42.88
CA ALA A 999 3.61 26.19 -42.53
C ALA A 999 4.31 25.77 -41.23
N LYS A 1000 5.31 26.53 -40.78
CA LYS A 1000 6.25 26.14 -39.73
C LYS A 1000 5.58 25.75 -38.42
N GLU A 1001 4.67 26.59 -37.94
CA GLU A 1001 3.92 26.33 -36.71
C GLU A 1001 3.05 25.06 -36.85
N ALA A 1002 2.37 24.90 -37.98
CA ALA A 1002 1.52 23.74 -38.21
C ALA A 1002 2.31 22.45 -38.41
N VAL A 1003 3.52 22.50 -39.01
CA VAL A 1003 4.41 21.34 -39.11
C VAL A 1003 4.81 20.87 -37.72
N HIS A 1004 5.28 21.79 -36.86
CA HIS A 1004 5.63 21.44 -35.49
C HIS A 1004 4.43 20.92 -34.71
N LYS A 1005 3.26 21.54 -34.89
CA LYS A 1005 2.03 21.11 -34.21
C LYS A 1005 1.53 19.75 -34.71
N ALA A 1006 1.59 19.48 -36.01
CA ALA A 1006 1.23 18.18 -36.59
C ALA A 1006 2.15 17.07 -36.07
N THR A 1007 3.43 17.37 -35.86
CA THR A 1007 4.39 16.44 -35.25
C THR A 1007 4.11 16.22 -33.77
N GLU A 1008 3.86 17.28 -33.01
CA GLU A 1008 3.50 17.21 -31.58
C GLU A 1008 2.22 16.38 -31.36
N LEU A 1009 1.22 16.56 -32.24
CA LEU A 1009 -0.03 15.81 -32.23
C LEU A 1009 0.11 14.38 -32.77
N GLY A 1010 1.29 13.99 -33.25
CA GLY A 1010 1.58 12.65 -33.79
C GLY A 1010 0.94 12.37 -35.16
N PHE A 1011 0.40 13.39 -35.85
CA PHE A 1011 -0.21 13.24 -37.16
C PHE A 1011 0.84 12.97 -38.25
N MET A 1012 1.99 13.65 -38.19
CA MET A 1012 3.08 13.49 -39.14
C MET A 1012 4.40 13.32 -38.40
N GLN A 1013 5.32 12.53 -38.97
CA GLN A 1013 6.64 12.27 -38.39
C GLN A 1013 7.73 12.49 -39.44
N GLY A 1014 8.96 12.71 -38.98
CA GLY A 1014 10.12 12.85 -39.87
C GLY A 1014 10.49 11.54 -40.57
N THR A 1015 11.25 11.66 -41.65
CA THR A 1015 11.85 10.57 -42.39
C THR A 1015 13.33 10.44 -41.98
N GLY A 1016 13.77 9.21 -41.74
CA GLY A 1016 15.11 8.90 -41.22
C GLY A 1016 15.07 7.87 -40.08
N LYS A 1017 16.13 7.04 -39.95
CA LYS A 1017 16.25 6.05 -38.87
C LYS A 1017 16.78 6.65 -37.57
N ASP A 1018 17.34 7.85 -37.64
CA ASP A 1018 17.92 8.57 -36.51
C ASP A 1018 16.93 9.63 -36.01
N LYS A 1019 16.52 9.50 -34.75
CA LYS A 1019 15.61 10.43 -34.08
C LYS A 1019 16.22 11.83 -33.90
N ASP A 1020 17.57 11.91 -33.87
CA ASP A 1020 18.31 13.15 -33.64
C ASP A 1020 18.76 13.82 -34.96
N ALA A 1021 18.53 13.16 -36.10
CA ALA A 1021 18.87 13.67 -37.45
C ALA A 1021 17.73 13.54 -38.49
N SER A 1022 16.48 13.37 -38.05
CA SER A 1022 15.34 13.19 -38.96
C SER A 1022 15.04 14.44 -39.81
N GLN A 1023 14.60 14.24 -41.06
CA GLN A 1023 14.13 15.30 -41.97
C GLN A 1023 12.61 15.32 -42.01
N PHE A 1024 11.97 16.49 -42.11
CA PHE A 1024 10.53 16.56 -42.34
C PHE A 1024 10.17 16.41 -43.82
N GLU A 1025 11.07 16.77 -44.72
CA GLU A 1025 10.89 16.88 -46.17
C GLU A 1025 9.71 17.81 -46.55
N PRO A 1026 9.68 19.08 -46.12
CA PRO A 1026 8.51 19.96 -46.23
C PRO A 1026 8.01 20.16 -47.65
N LYS A 1027 8.92 20.10 -48.64
CA LYS A 1027 8.62 20.29 -50.07
C LYS A 1027 8.32 18.99 -50.81
N ARG A 1028 8.47 17.83 -50.18
CA ARG A 1028 8.17 16.54 -50.82
C ARG A 1028 6.67 16.43 -51.04
N GLU A 1029 6.29 16.05 -52.25
CA GLU A 1029 4.90 15.73 -52.58
C GLU A 1029 4.45 14.46 -51.84
N LEU A 1030 3.25 14.52 -51.26
CA LEU A 1030 2.62 13.37 -50.63
C LEU A 1030 1.93 12.50 -51.67
N SER A 1031 2.13 11.20 -51.56
CA SER A 1031 1.40 10.24 -52.37
C SER A 1031 -0.04 10.05 -51.86
N ARG A 1032 -0.92 9.59 -52.76
CA ARG A 1032 -2.31 9.24 -52.43
C ARG A 1032 -2.40 8.18 -51.32
N ALA A 1033 -1.48 7.22 -51.29
CA ALA A 1033 -1.42 6.20 -50.23
C ALA A 1033 -0.98 6.77 -48.88
N GLU A 1034 0.00 7.68 -48.85
CA GLU A 1034 0.43 8.34 -47.61
C GLU A 1034 -0.69 9.19 -47.02
N PHE A 1035 -1.43 9.92 -47.86
CA PHE A 1035 -2.56 10.71 -47.38
C PHE A 1035 -3.74 9.83 -46.92
N ALA A 1036 -4.01 8.71 -47.60
CA ALA A 1036 -5.01 7.73 -47.14
C ALA A 1036 -4.65 7.15 -45.76
N ALA A 1037 -3.37 6.81 -45.54
CA ALA A 1037 -2.90 6.37 -44.23
C ALA A 1037 -3.04 7.46 -43.16
N LEU A 1038 -2.78 8.71 -43.51
CA LEU A 1038 -2.92 9.87 -42.62
C LEU A 1038 -4.36 10.05 -42.13
N ILE A 1039 -5.34 10.03 -43.03
CA ILE A 1039 -6.76 10.22 -42.66
C ILE A 1039 -7.36 9.01 -41.92
N VAL A 1040 -6.92 7.79 -42.21
CA VAL A 1040 -7.33 6.58 -41.46
C VAL A 1040 -6.83 6.66 -40.02
N LYS A 1041 -5.56 7.04 -39.82
CA LYS A 1041 -4.98 7.25 -38.48
C LYS A 1041 -5.69 8.38 -37.75
N TYR A 1042 -5.93 9.50 -38.42
CA TYR A 1042 -6.64 10.64 -37.84
C TYR A 1042 -8.08 10.27 -37.41
N ALA A 1043 -8.77 9.46 -38.20
CA ALA A 1043 -10.11 8.98 -37.88
C ALA A 1043 -10.14 7.90 -36.78
N GLY A 1044 -8.99 7.51 -36.21
CA GLY A 1044 -8.89 6.46 -35.20
C GLY A 1044 -9.22 5.05 -35.72
N LEU A 1045 -9.22 4.87 -37.04
CA LEU A 1045 -9.56 3.61 -37.69
C LEU A 1045 -8.34 2.70 -37.76
N GLN A 1046 -8.56 1.39 -37.58
CA GLN A 1046 -7.50 0.38 -37.73
C GLN A 1046 -7.37 -0.06 -39.18
N PRO A 1047 -6.15 -0.20 -39.74
CA PRO A 1047 -5.96 -0.73 -41.08
C PRO A 1047 -6.33 -2.23 -41.11
N GLN A 1048 -7.43 -2.56 -41.78
CA GLN A 1048 -7.96 -3.91 -41.92
C GLN A 1048 -8.03 -4.34 -43.40
N GLY A 1049 -7.80 -5.63 -43.64
CA GLY A 1049 -7.81 -6.24 -44.97
C GLY A 1049 -6.53 -6.01 -45.79
N THR A 1050 -6.36 -6.80 -46.84
CA THR A 1050 -5.27 -6.62 -47.84
C THR A 1050 -5.78 -6.47 -49.26
N ASP A 1051 -7.05 -6.80 -49.50
CA ASP A 1051 -7.72 -6.59 -50.78
C ASP A 1051 -8.50 -5.27 -50.77
N SER A 1052 -7.95 -4.26 -51.44
CA SER A 1052 -8.64 -2.98 -51.65
C SER A 1052 -9.57 -3.00 -52.87
N GLY A 1053 -9.59 -4.08 -53.65
CA GLY A 1053 -10.27 -4.16 -54.96
C GLY A 1053 -9.68 -3.22 -56.02
N PHE A 1054 -8.49 -2.65 -55.78
CA PHE A 1054 -7.73 -1.91 -56.78
C PHE A 1054 -6.54 -2.76 -57.25
N THR A 1055 -6.45 -2.96 -58.56
CA THR A 1055 -5.44 -3.85 -59.17
C THR A 1055 -4.00 -3.38 -59.02
N ASP A 1056 -3.78 -2.11 -58.69
CA ASP A 1056 -2.49 -1.46 -58.51
C ASP A 1056 -2.09 -1.27 -57.04
N VAL A 1057 -2.83 -1.89 -56.12
CA VAL A 1057 -2.51 -1.93 -54.68
C VAL A 1057 -2.16 -3.37 -54.31
N SER A 1058 -0.87 -3.68 -54.27
CA SER A 1058 -0.41 -5.01 -53.86
C SER A 1058 -0.73 -5.24 -52.38
N ALA A 1059 -1.30 -6.41 -52.05
CA ALA A 1059 -1.60 -6.87 -50.70
C ALA A 1059 -0.41 -6.83 -49.73
N SER A 1060 0.83 -6.92 -50.25
CA SER A 1060 2.06 -6.85 -49.45
C SER A 1060 2.57 -5.42 -49.21
N SER A 1061 1.93 -4.41 -49.78
CA SER A 1061 2.33 -3.01 -49.61
C SER A 1061 1.97 -2.52 -48.21
N TRP A 1062 2.85 -1.71 -47.59
CA TRP A 1062 2.62 -1.15 -46.26
C TRP A 1062 1.30 -0.36 -46.15
N TYR A 1063 0.83 0.20 -47.26
CA TYR A 1063 -0.41 0.97 -47.34
C TYR A 1063 -1.65 0.14 -47.67
N ALA A 1064 -1.54 -1.17 -47.94
CA ALA A 1064 -2.65 -1.99 -48.44
C ALA A 1064 -3.86 -1.96 -47.50
N GLY A 1065 -3.65 -2.19 -46.20
CA GLY A 1065 -4.71 -2.14 -45.19
C GLY A 1065 -5.30 -0.75 -44.98
N TYR A 1066 -4.49 0.31 -45.13
CA TYR A 1066 -4.98 1.68 -45.04
C TYR A 1066 -5.89 2.02 -46.22
N VAL A 1067 -5.49 1.65 -47.44
CA VAL A 1067 -6.30 1.88 -48.65
C VAL A 1067 -7.58 1.03 -48.63
N ALA A 1068 -7.50 -0.24 -48.21
CA ALA A 1068 -8.68 -1.09 -48.06
C ALA A 1068 -9.69 -0.50 -47.06
N THR A 1069 -9.22 -0.12 -45.87
CA THR A 1069 -10.06 0.50 -44.83
C THR A 1069 -10.68 1.81 -45.29
N ALA A 1070 -9.87 2.69 -45.89
CA ALA A 1070 -10.34 3.98 -46.36
C ALA A 1070 -11.41 3.82 -47.46
N LYS A 1071 -11.29 2.81 -48.33
CA LYS A 1071 -12.29 2.51 -49.36
C LYS A 1071 -13.57 1.95 -48.74
N GLU A 1072 -13.44 0.97 -47.84
CA GLU A 1072 -14.58 0.36 -47.14
C GLU A 1072 -15.42 1.41 -46.38
N LYS A 1073 -14.75 2.36 -45.72
CA LYS A 1073 -15.41 3.46 -45.00
C LYS A 1073 -15.85 4.62 -45.90
N GLY A 1074 -15.70 4.49 -47.22
CA GLY A 1074 -16.12 5.51 -48.19
C GLY A 1074 -15.31 6.81 -48.15
N LEU A 1075 -14.11 6.79 -47.55
CA LEU A 1075 -13.23 7.97 -47.40
C LEU A 1075 -12.49 8.30 -48.70
N ILE A 1076 -12.19 7.29 -49.51
CA ILE A 1076 -11.43 7.44 -50.77
C ILE A 1076 -12.19 6.89 -51.98
N SER A 1077 -11.80 7.37 -53.15
CA SER A 1077 -12.17 6.82 -54.46
C SER A 1077 -10.91 6.55 -55.29
N GLY A 1078 -10.97 5.58 -56.19
CA GLY A 1078 -9.91 5.33 -57.16
C GLY A 1078 -9.81 6.44 -58.21
N VAL A 1079 -8.69 6.47 -58.95
CA VAL A 1079 -8.56 7.29 -60.17
C VAL A 1079 -9.34 6.68 -61.34
N SER A 1080 -9.65 5.38 -61.25
CA SER A 1080 -10.64 4.67 -62.06
C SER A 1080 -11.40 3.67 -61.18
N ALA A 1081 -12.35 2.93 -61.76
CA ALA A 1081 -13.07 1.88 -61.05
C ALA A 1081 -12.15 0.81 -60.42
N ASN A 1082 -11.00 0.53 -61.03
CA ASN A 1082 -10.10 -0.56 -60.65
C ASN A 1082 -8.65 -0.12 -60.33
N LYS A 1083 -8.34 1.18 -60.34
CA LYS A 1083 -7.01 1.71 -59.96
C LYS A 1083 -7.09 2.81 -58.92
N PHE A 1084 -6.19 2.77 -57.94
CA PHE A 1084 -6.04 3.79 -56.90
C PHE A 1084 -4.89 4.77 -57.15
N ALA A 1085 -3.86 4.35 -57.89
CA ALA A 1085 -2.60 5.06 -58.09
C ALA A 1085 -1.89 5.42 -56.76
N PRO A 1086 -1.50 4.43 -55.93
CA PRO A 1086 -1.03 4.67 -54.56
C PRO A 1086 0.20 5.57 -54.45
N ASN A 1087 1.13 5.48 -55.40
CA ASN A 1087 2.38 6.25 -55.39
C ASN A 1087 2.28 7.60 -56.13
N GLN A 1088 1.14 7.90 -56.75
CA GLN A 1088 0.94 9.18 -57.43
C GLN A 1088 0.80 10.31 -56.40
N ALA A 1089 1.42 11.46 -56.68
CA ALA A 1089 1.25 12.67 -55.88
C ALA A 1089 -0.22 13.08 -55.83
N ILE A 1090 -0.74 13.38 -54.63
CA ILE A 1090 -2.13 13.77 -54.44
C ILE A 1090 -2.32 15.26 -54.82
N SER A 1091 -3.33 15.55 -55.65
CA SER A 1091 -3.73 16.92 -55.94
C SER A 1091 -4.56 17.52 -54.82
N ARG A 1092 -4.59 18.85 -54.73
CA ARG A 1092 -5.38 19.57 -53.70
C ARG A 1092 -6.89 19.29 -53.80
N GLN A 1093 -7.43 19.11 -55.01
CA GLN A 1093 -8.85 18.76 -55.18
C GLN A 1093 -9.17 17.34 -54.69
N GLU A 1094 -8.24 16.39 -54.83
CA GLU A 1094 -8.41 15.03 -54.31
C GLU A 1094 -8.30 15.00 -52.78
N MET A 1095 -7.35 15.76 -52.20
CA MET A 1095 -7.26 15.93 -50.76
C MET A 1095 -8.56 16.51 -50.18
N ALA A 1096 -9.13 17.55 -50.80
CA ALA A 1096 -10.42 18.11 -50.38
C ALA A 1096 -11.55 17.07 -50.41
N ALA A 1097 -11.63 16.28 -51.49
CA ALA A 1097 -12.64 15.22 -51.60
C ALA A 1097 -12.52 14.16 -50.50
N MET A 1098 -11.31 13.72 -50.15
CA MET A 1098 -11.09 12.75 -49.08
C MET A 1098 -11.46 13.31 -47.70
N LEU A 1099 -11.09 14.57 -47.42
CA LEU A 1099 -11.40 15.24 -46.14
C LEU A 1099 -12.89 15.48 -45.94
N VAL A 1100 -13.58 15.94 -46.99
CA VAL A 1100 -15.02 16.21 -46.92
C VAL A 1100 -15.83 14.93 -46.82
N ARG A 1101 -15.42 13.85 -47.50
CA ARG A 1101 -16.03 12.51 -47.32
C ARG A 1101 -15.87 12.02 -45.88
N MET A 1102 -14.70 12.20 -45.29
CA MET A 1102 -14.46 11.83 -43.89
C MET A 1102 -15.36 12.58 -42.91
N LYS A 1103 -15.74 13.82 -43.23
CA LYS A 1103 -16.71 14.60 -42.43
C LYS A 1103 -18.18 14.26 -42.70
N GLY A 1104 -18.47 13.34 -43.64
CA GLY A 1104 -19.83 12.82 -43.87
C GLY A 1104 -20.80 13.83 -44.48
N LEU A 1105 -20.31 14.79 -45.28
CA LEU A 1105 -21.10 15.93 -45.72
C LEU A 1105 -21.91 15.66 -47.01
N PRO A 1106 -23.14 16.22 -47.12
CA PRO A 1106 -23.99 16.05 -48.30
C PRO A 1106 -23.41 16.76 -49.53
N LYS A 1107 -23.63 16.18 -50.72
CA LYS A 1107 -23.06 16.63 -52.00
C LYS A 1107 -23.62 17.97 -52.51
N ASP A 1108 -24.69 18.47 -51.90
CA ASP A 1108 -25.48 19.61 -52.39
C ASP A 1108 -25.21 20.89 -51.57
N ALA A 1109 -23.93 21.23 -51.35
CA ALA A 1109 -23.55 22.45 -50.66
C ALA A 1109 -23.82 23.71 -51.50
N ASP A 1110 -24.30 24.74 -50.82
CA ASP A 1110 -24.88 26.00 -51.31
C ASP A 1110 -24.06 26.74 -52.39
N SER A 1111 -24.76 27.43 -53.28
CA SER A 1111 -24.26 28.00 -54.54
C SER A 1111 -23.55 29.35 -54.42
N SER A 1112 -23.42 29.91 -53.21
CA SER A 1112 -22.84 31.25 -53.01
C SER A 1112 -21.35 31.22 -52.63
N ALA A 1113 -20.50 31.54 -53.61
CA ALA A 1113 -19.05 31.80 -53.57
C ALA A 1113 -18.10 30.60 -53.32
N GLY A 1114 -17.48 30.11 -54.41
CA GLY A 1114 -16.31 29.22 -54.40
C GLY A 1114 -15.00 29.96 -54.72
N PRO A 1115 -13.85 29.28 -54.79
CA PRO A 1115 -12.57 29.92 -55.10
C PRO A 1115 -12.57 30.52 -56.51
N LYS A 1116 -11.71 31.54 -56.75
CA LYS A 1116 -11.65 32.29 -58.01
C LYS A 1116 -11.36 31.43 -59.24
N ASP A 1117 -10.64 30.32 -59.06
CA ASP A 1117 -10.31 29.31 -60.06
C ASP A 1117 -11.20 28.07 -59.98
N GLN A 1118 -12.42 28.19 -59.47
CA GLN A 1118 -13.37 27.07 -59.43
C GLN A 1118 -13.62 26.44 -60.80
N GLN A 1119 -13.44 27.16 -61.91
CA GLN A 1119 -13.57 26.59 -63.26
C GLN A 1119 -12.43 25.60 -63.62
N GLN A 1120 -11.32 25.61 -62.87
CA GLN A 1120 -10.21 24.66 -63.04
C GLN A 1120 -10.36 23.39 -62.18
N VAL A 1121 -11.39 23.35 -61.33
CA VAL A 1121 -11.71 22.18 -60.51
C VAL A 1121 -12.45 21.17 -61.37
N ALA A 1122 -12.07 19.89 -61.31
CA ALA A 1122 -12.81 18.86 -62.00
C ALA A 1122 -14.27 18.83 -61.51
N GLU A 1123 -15.23 18.61 -62.42
CA GLU A 1123 -16.67 18.68 -62.11
C GLU A 1123 -17.05 17.81 -60.90
N TRP A 1124 -16.49 16.60 -60.80
CA TRP A 1124 -16.72 15.68 -59.68
C TRP A 1124 -16.14 16.19 -58.34
N ALA A 1125 -15.09 17.01 -58.38
CA ALA A 1125 -14.38 17.51 -57.21
C ALA A 1125 -14.96 18.85 -56.71
N LEU A 1126 -15.71 19.56 -57.55
CA LEU A 1126 -16.20 20.91 -57.30
C LEU A 1126 -16.99 21.06 -55.99
N PRO A 1127 -17.94 20.16 -55.63
CA PRO A 1127 -18.66 20.27 -54.37
C PRO A 1127 -17.74 20.16 -53.14
N TYR A 1128 -16.75 19.26 -53.21
CA TYR A 1128 -15.81 19.03 -52.13
C TYR A 1128 -14.83 20.19 -51.95
N VAL A 1129 -14.35 20.76 -53.06
CA VAL A 1129 -13.45 21.92 -53.03
C VAL A 1129 -14.18 23.15 -52.47
N LYS A 1130 -15.43 23.40 -52.88
CA LYS A 1130 -16.22 24.50 -52.34
C LYS A 1130 -16.39 24.38 -50.83
N TYR A 1131 -16.76 23.21 -50.33
CA TYR A 1131 -16.92 23.01 -48.89
C TYR A 1131 -15.58 23.18 -48.15
N ALA A 1132 -14.51 22.52 -48.60
CA ALA A 1132 -13.21 22.63 -47.95
C ALA A 1132 -12.69 24.08 -47.91
N TYR A 1133 -13.01 24.87 -48.93
CA TYR A 1133 -12.70 26.28 -49.00
C TYR A 1133 -13.55 27.12 -48.03
N GLN A 1134 -14.87 26.97 -48.06
CA GLN A 1134 -15.80 27.71 -47.20
C GLN A 1134 -15.62 27.39 -45.71
N ALA A 1135 -15.37 26.13 -45.37
CA ALA A 1135 -15.12 25.70 -44.00
C ALA A 1135 -13.73 26.13 -43.47
N GLY A 1136 -12.92 26.81 -44.29
CA GLY A 1136 -11.54 27.18 -43.94
C GLY A 1136 -10.58 26.01 -43.80
N LEU A 1137 -11.03 24.78 -44.11
CA LEU A 1137 -10.22 23.55 -44.04
C LEU A 1137 -9.03 23.63 -44.98
N MET A 1138 -9.25 24.12 -46.20
CA MET A 1138 -8.22 24.33 -47.21
C MET A 1138 -8.35 25.72 -47.80
N SER A 1139 -7.30 26.53 -47.64
CA SER A 1139 -7.18 27.83 -48.29
C SER A 1139 -6.16 27.76 -49.42
N GLY A 1140 -6.20 28.75 -50.31
CA GLY A 1140 -5.08 29.04 -51.20
C GLY A 1140 -4.72 30.53 -51.15
N GLU A 1141 -4.11 31.04 -52.21
CA GLU A 1141 -3.49 32.37 -52.24
C GLU A 1141 -4.35 33.35 -53.03
N ASP A 1142 -4.61 34.55 -52.51
CA ASP A 1142 -5.41 35.61 -53.15
C ASP A 1142 -6.82 35.18 -53.63
N GLY A 1143 -7.40 34.17 -52.98
CA GLY A 1143 -8.70 33.59 -53.33
C GLY A 1143 -8.65 32.49 -54.39
N TYR A 1144 -7.47 32.08 -54.86
CA TYR A 1144 -7.26 30.95 -55.75
C TYR A 1144 -6.96 29.67 -54.97
N PHE A 1145 -7.62 28.55 -55.30
CA PHE A 1145 -7.45 27.27 -54.63
C PHE A 1145 -6.32 26.41 -55.21
N LYS A 1146 -5.97 26.60 -56.49
CA LYS A 1146 -4.99 25.84 -57.28
C LYS A 1146 -5.29 24.33 -57.27
N PRO A 1147 -6.42 23.87 -57.83
CA PRO A 1147 -6.94 22.50 -57.63
C PRO A 1147 -6.02 21.38 -58.12
N GLN A 1148 -5.25 21.61 -59.19
CA GLN A 1148 -4.34 20.61 -59.76
C GLN A 1148 -2.95 20.61 -59.12
N LEU A 1149 -2.64 21.57 -58.25
CA LEU A 1149 -1.33 21.62 -57.58
C LEU A 1149 -1.22 20.42 -56.63
N HIS A 1150 -0.07 19.74 -56.66
CA HIS A 1150 0.21 18.63 -55.76
C HIS A 1150 0.44 19.11 -54.33
N VAL A 1151 0.02 18.28 -53.38
CA VAL A 1151 0.11 18.57 -51.95
C VAL A 1151 1.49 18.17 -51.44
N THR A 1152 2.22 19.13 -50.89
CA THR A 1152 3.47 18.87 -50.17
C THR A 1152 3.20 18.48 -48.71
N ARG A 1153 4.19 17.88 -48.04
CA ARG A 1153 4.08 17.47 -46.63
C ARG A 1153 3.76 18.63 -45.70
N GLU A 1154 4.34 19.81 -45.92
CA GLU A 1154 4.03 21.00 -45.11
C GLU A 1154 2.59 21.51 -45.35
N MET A 1155 2.05 21.36 -46.56
CA MET A 1155 0.66 21.68 -46.86
C MET A 1155 -0.30 20.72 -46.14
N ALA A 1156 -0.01 19.42 -46.15
CA ALA A 1156 -0.82 18.45 -45.43
C ALA A 1156 -0.80 18.69 -43.92
N ALA A 1157 0.35 19.04 -43.33
CA ALA A 1157 0.45 19.39 -41.92
C ALA A 1157 -0.49 20.56 -41.56
N VAL A 1158 -0.49 21.64 -42.36
CA VAL A 1158 -1.41 22.77 -42.18
C VAL A 1158 -2.86 22.33 -42.22
N VAL A 1159 -3.24 21.50 -43.19
CA VAL A 1159 -4.63 21.06 -43.35
C VAL A 1159 -5.06 20.13 -42.21
N MET A 1160 -4.19 19.21 -41.76
CA MET A 1160 -4.50 18.31 -40.64
C MET A 1160 -4.64 19.07 -39.31
N VAL A 1161 -3.80 20.08 -39.06
CA VAL A 1161 -3.92 20.92 -37.85
C VAL A 1161 -5.20 21.76 -37.87
N ARG A 1162 -5.58 22.30 -39.04
CA ARG A 1162 -6.87 23.01 -39.18
C ARG A 1162 -8.06 22.08 -38.99
N LEU A 1163 -8.01 20.89 -39.58
CA LEU A 1163 -9.03 19.86 -39.42
C LEU A 1163 -9.24 19.46 -37.95
N TYR A 1164 -8.16 19.47 -37.16
CA TYR A 1164 -8.19 19.25 -35.72
C TYR A 1164 -8.81 20.43 -34.95
N GLY A 1165 -8.56 21.67 -35.38
CA GLY A 1165 -9.11 22.87 -34.73
C GLY A 1165 -10.60 23.15 -34.98
N ILE A 1166 -11.24 22.47 -35.93
CA ILE A 1166 -12.66 22.65 -36.31
C ILE A 1166 -13.53 21.57 -35.63
N GLN A 1167 -13.39 21.37 -34.31
CA GLN A 1167 -14.21 20.43 -33.53
C GLN A 1167 -15.49 21.05 -32.98
#